data_AF-F9FIQ5-F1
#
_entry.id   AF-F9FIQ5-F1
#
_cell.length_a   1.000
_cell.length_b   1.000
_cell.length_c   1.000
_cell.angle_alpha   90.00
_cell.angle_beta   90.00
_cell.angle_gamma   90.00
#
_symmetry.space_group_name_H-M   'P 1'
#
loop_
_entity.id
_entity.type
_entity.pdbx_description
1 polymer ?
#
loop_
_entity_poly.entity_id
_entity_poly.type
_entity_poly.pdbx_seq_one_letter_code
_entity_poly.pdbx_strand_id
1 'polypeptide(L)'
;MSLASEDKLVNRSLPRSEHLAATLRPFVIGGASGLVATTCIHPIDVIKVRLQLAGQGGSSPSGLFSVARGVVSQGRLLDLYQGISAGYLRQLVYGTARLGLFYTFEDAFKRRASTQDRDINFVERGVAGLLAGALGSFIGTPTEVALIRMQSDGMKPRAERANYRSVFDALSRITRAEGMRGLWSGTTPTVIRACSTNFGQLTFFSEAKHQLARHTEMSSYTQSLAAAAIAGMFAAILSLPFDFVKTRMQWQNKQIGGGVQYTGFFNCIVMVARTEGLAAFGHGFVPYFFRIAPHAVIMLTVSDYIASMRTQAFSIAHFTRQSVSLLRSRSTRPFPKAKTVPVSPALRQIHSRATEYLPSNLPECTDSQRSVREAISKICAKYTDEYWLERDTEHKFPWELYNDLASNGWLGICLPEEYGGAGLGISEAAVMLQTISESGAGMNGASSVHMNIFGLEPVAKFGTKEQKERWLVPLIQGKERACFGVTEPNTGLDTLRLQSSATRDGDLYRLKGSKIWISTAQVAEKILILVRTTPLDQVKKPSHGLSLFYTDLDRSAVTVTEIPKMGRSAVDSNTLFFEDWKVPASDMIGKEGEGFKMIMHGMNAERVLVGAEALGIGYAALRRASNYVNERVVFGNPVGKYQGIQHPLAECWMNLESARLMIYLAARLYDQGYVDGEYANAGKYLASESAFKAAERAILSHGGMGYAKEYHVERYLREAMLSRIAPISGEMIKNYIGQKVLGLPKSY
;
A
#
# COMPACT_ATOMS: atom_id res chain seq x y z
N MET A 1 38.48 -10.43 0.49
CA MET A 1 39.38 -10.57 1.65
C MET A 1 39.33 -9.38 2.64
N SER A 2 38.37 -8.44 2.57
CA SER A 2 38.35 -7.24 3.46
C SER A 2 37.19 -7.15 4.47
N LEU A 3 36.30 -8.15 4.56
CA LEU A 3 35.14 -8.12 5.47
C LEU A 3 35.18 -9.21 6.55
N ALA A 4 36.16 -10.12 6.52
CA ALA A 4 36.23 -11.27 7.45
C ALA A 4 37.26 -11.08 8.58
N SER A 5 38.14 -10.08 8.48
CA SER A 5 39.17 -9.78 9.48
C SER A 5 38.65 -8.92 10.64
N GLU A 6 37.66 -8.05 10.42
CA GLU A 6 37.08 -7.19 11.46
C GLU A 6 36.16 -7.96 12.42
N ASP A 7 35.39 -8.94 11.94
CA ASP A 7 34.44 -9.70 12.77
C ASP A 7 35.12 -10.66 13.77
N LYS A 8 36.34 -11.12 13.48
CA LYS A 8 37.10 -12.01 14.38
C LYS A 8 37.71 -11.28 15.58
N LEU A 9 37.98 -9.98 15.46
CA LEU A 9 38.56 -9.17 16.54
C LEU A 9 37.51 -8.65 17.53
N VAL A 10 36.27 -8.42 17.07
CA VAL A 10 35.16 -7.92 17.92
C VAL A 10 34.58 -9.01 18.83
N ASN A 11 34.65 -10.29 18.43
CA ASN A 11 34.02 -11.39 19.17
C ASN A 11 34.73 -11.83 20.46
N ARG A 12 35.95 -11.34 20.75
CA ARG A 12 36.67 -11.70 21.99
C ARG A 12 36.29 -10.86 23.22
N SER A 13 35.47 -9.81 23.09
CA SER A 13 35.22 -8.85 24.19
C SER A 13 33.74 -8.47 24.43
N LEU A 14 32.77 -9.31 24.03
CA LEU A 14 31.35 -9.04 24.27
C LEU A 14 30.77 -9.82 25.47
N PRO A 15 29.91 -9.20 26.31
CA PRO A 15 29.28 -9.86 27.46
C PRO A 15 28.40 -11.05 27.03
N ARG A 16 28.29 -12.09 27.88
CA ARG A 16 27.64 -13.39 27.58
C ARG A 16 26.23 -13.29 26.95
N SER A 17 25.46 -12.24 27.25
CA SER A 17 24.10 -12.02 26.72
C SER A 17 24.07 -11.55 25.26
N GLU A 18 25.04 -10.76 24.81
CA GLU A 18 25.13 -10.30 23.41
C GLU A 18 25.71 -11.35 22.47
N HIS A 19 26.60 -12.19 22.99
CA HIS A 19 27.06 -13.39 22.29
C HIS A 19 25.89 -14.32 21.99
N LEU A 20 25.03 -14.58 22.99
CA LEU A 20 23.84 -15.41 22.81
C LEU A 20 22.88 -14.81 21.76
N ALA A 21 22.66 -13.49 21.76
CA ALA A 21 21.78 -12.81 20.80
C ALA A 21 22.37 -12.72 19.38
N ALA A 22 23.69 -12.64 19.23
CA ALA A 22 24.36 -12.73 17.92
C ALA A 22 24.30 -14.17 17.37
N THR A 23 24.50 -15.16 18.23
CA THR A 23 24.41 -16.57 17.87
C THR A 23 22.99 -17.00 17.54
N LEU A 24 21.95 -16.58 18.27
CA LEU A 24 20.55 -16.98 18.02
C LEU A 24 19.91 -16.29 16.79
N ARG A 25 20.53 -15.23 16.26
CA ARG A 25 19.94 -14.36 15.22
C ARG A 25 19.66 -15.07 13.88
N PRO A 26 20.60 -15.81 13.27
CA PRO A 26 20.32 -16.54 12.03
C PRO A 26 19.21 -17.59 12.20
N PHE A 27 19.06 -18.12 13.42
CA PHE A 27 18.06 -19.14 13.75
C PHE A 27 16.64 -18.58 13.81
N VAL A 28 16.46 -17.39 14.38
CA VAL A 28 15.13 -16.74 14.44
C VAL A 28 14.68 -16.30 13.05
N ILE A 29 15.58 -15.71 12.26
CA ILE A 29 15.27 -15.24 10.90
C ILE A 29 14.96 -16.44 9.98
N GLY A 30 15.81 -17.48 10.01
CA GLY A 30 15.61 -18.70 9.23
C GLY A 30 14.40 -19.53 9.69
N GLY A 31 14.08 -19.49 10.99
CA GLY A 31 12.90 -20.14 11.56
C GLY A 31 11.61 -19.45 11.10
N ALA A 32 11.52 -18.13 11.25
CA ALA A 32 10.35 -17.35 10.87
C ALA A 32 10.07 -17.42 9.35
N SER A 33 11.09 -17.26 8.51
CA SER A 33 10.94 -17.37 7.05
C SER A 33 10.54 -18.78 6.61
N GLY A 34 11.08 -19.81 7.27
CA GLY A 34 10.73 -21.20 7.01
C GLY A 34 9.28 -21.54 7.37
N LEU A 35 8.72 -20.97 8.43
CA LEU A 35 7.32 -21.19 8.84
C LEU A 35 6.35 -20.62 7.78
N VAL A 36 6.64 -19.43 7.26
CA VAL A 36 5.87 -18.81 6.18
C VAL A 36 5.92 -19.66 4.91
N ALA A 37 7.11 -20.07 4.48
CA ALA A 37 7.28 -20.93 3.31
C ALA A 37 6.56 -22.28 3.47
N THR A 38 6.60 -22.88 4.66
CA THR A 38 5.89 -24.13 4.95
C THR A 38 4.38 -23.96 4.82
N THR A 39 3.82 -22.85 5.30
CA THR A 39 2.38 -22.57 5.20
C THR A 39 1.89 -22.54 3.76
N CYS A 40 2.63 -21.88 2.86
CA CYS A 40 2.23 -21.75 1.46
C CYS A 40 2.35 -23.07 0.67
N ILE A 41 3.29 -23.94 1.03
CA ILE A 41 3.64 -25.14 0.25
C ILE A 41 3.03 -26.43 0.80
N HIS A 42 2.52 -26.40 2.04
CA HIS A 42 1.97 -27.58 2.72
C HIS A 42 0.94 -28.38 1.88
N PRO A 43 0.00 -27.75 1.14
CA PRO A 43 -0.92 -28.50 0.28
C PRO A 43 -0.24 -29.40 -0.76
N ILE A 44 0.86 -28.93 -1.35
CA ILE A 44 1.64 -29.68 -2.35
C ILE A 44 2.37 -30.85 -1.68
N ASP A 45 2.85 -30.66 -0.46
CA ASP A 45 3.55 -31.70 0.32
C ASP A 45 2.61 -32.86 0.71
N VAL A 46 1.36 -32.56 1.09
CA VAL A 46 0.32 -33.56 1.35
C VAL A 46 0.04 -34.42 0.11
N ILE A 47 -0.14 -33.78 -1.05
CA ILE A 47 -0.41 -34.48 -2.31
C ILE A 47 0.79 -35.38 -2.70
N LYS A 48 2.02 -34.88 -2.53
CA LYS A 48 3.25 -35.63 -2.78
C LYS A 48 3.33 -36.91 -1.95
N VAL A 49 3.07 -36.82 -0.64
CA VAL A 49 3.14 -37.99 0.25
C VAL A 49 2.08 -39.03 -0.09
N ARG A 50 0.86 -38.60 -0.43
CA ARG A 50 -0.21 -39.53 -0.84
C ARG A 50 0.12 -40.23 -2.16
N LEU A 51 0.67 -39.50 -3.14
CA LEU A 51 1.07 -40.04 -4.43
C LEU A 51 2.22 -41.06 -4.32
N GLN A 52 3.20 -40.81 -3.44
CA GLN A 52 4.29 -41.76 -3.16
C GLN A 52 3.79 -43.04 -2.45
N LEU A 53 2.64 -43.00 -1.79
CA LEU A 53 2.06 -44.14 -1.07
C LEU A 53 1.01 -44.91 -1.88
N ALA A 54 0.40 -44.29 -2.89
CA ALA A 54 -0.70 -44.85 -3.69
C ALA A 54 -0.40 -46.13 -4.48
N GLY A 55 0.87 -46.53 -4.65
CA GLY A 55 1.26 -47.78 -5.34
C GLY A 55 1.05 -49.08 -4.57
N GLN A 56 0.66 -49.02 -3.29
CA GLN A 56 0.38 -50.22 -2.48
C GLN A 56 -1.08 -50.65 -2.64
N GLY A 57 -1.37 -51.49 -3.64
CA GLY A 57 -2.71 -52.06 -3.84
C GLY A 57 -3.06 -52.57 -5.25
N GLY A 58 -2.09 -52.68 -6.17
CA GLY A 58 -2.34 -53.24 -7.51
C GLY A 58 -3.16 -52.35 -8.46
N SER A 59 -3.45 -51.09 -8.09
CA SER A 59 -4.15 -50.11 -8.94
C SER A 59 -3.17 -49.08 -9.54
N SER A 60 -3.33 -48.78 -10.83
CA SER A 60 -2.44 -47.91 -11.61
C SER A 60 -2.22 -46.52 -11.01
N PRO A 61 -1.05 -45.88 -11.24
CA PRO A 61 -0.71 -44.61 -10.62
C PRO A 61 -1.66 -43.49 -11.06
N SER A 62 -2.31 -42.86 -10.08
CA SER A 62 -3.19 -41.71 -10.28
C SER A 62 -2.35 -40.44 -10.47
N GLY A 63 -2.64 -39.66 -11.51
CA GLY A 63 -1.96 -38.38 -11.75
C GLY A 63 -2.16 -37.34 -10.63
N LEU A 64 -1.31 -36.31 -10.61
CA LEU A 64 -1.34 -35.22 -9.62
C LEU A 64 -2.74 -34.66 -9.36
N PHE A 65 -3.49 -34.43 -10.44
CA PHE A 65 -4.83 -33.85 -10.39
C PHE A 65 -5.90 -34.82 -9.88
N SER A 66 -5.75 -36.13 -10.11
CA SER A 66 -6.72 -37.11 -9.60
C SER A 66 -6.51 -37.40 -8.12
N VAL A 67 -5.27 -37.36 -7.62
CA VAL A 67 -5.00 -37.41 -6.16
C VAL A 67 -5.51 -36.13 -5.48
N ALA A 68 -5.24 -34.95 -6.05
CA ALA A 68 -5.75 -33.69 -5.52
C ALA A 68 -7.29 -33.65 -5.48
N ARG A 69 -7.94 -34.09 -6.57
CA ARG A 69 -9.40 -34.22 -6.65
C ARG A 69 -9.95 -35.25 -5.67
N GLY A 70 -9.24 -36.35 -5.43
CA GLY A 70 -9.59 -37.37 -4.43
C GLY A 70 -9.51 -36.86 -2.98
N VAL A 71 -8.53 -36.01 -2.67
CA VAL A 71 -8.44 -35.36 -1.35
C VAL A 71 -9.61 -34.39 -1.13
N VAL A 72 -9.97 -33.64 -2.17
CA VAL A 72 -11.07 -32.66 -2.11
C VAL A 72 -12.46 -33.33 -2.16
N SER A 73 -12.60 -34.46 -2.84
CA SER A 73 -13.89 -35.18 -2.94
C SER A 73 -14.21 -36.04 -1.71
N GLN A 74 -13.21 -36.46 -0.94
CA GLN A 74 -13.38 -37.26 0.28
C GLN A 74 -13.47 -36.43 1.58
N GLY A 75 -13.27 -35.10 1.51
CA GLY A 75 -13.06 -34.20 2.66
C GLY A 75 -13.33 -32.71 2.41
N ARG A 76 -12.90 -31.83 3.32
CA ARG A 76 -13.00 -30.35 3.20
C ARG A 76 -11.67 -29.79 2.65
N LEU A 77 -11.67 -28.58 2.06
CA LEU A 77 -10.44 -27.91 1.59
C LEU A 77 -9.32 -27.83 2.64
N LEU A 78 -9.66 -27.81 3.93
CA LEU A 78 -8.72 -27.79 5.05
C LEU A 78 -7.95 -29.11 5.24
N ASP A 79 -8.38 -30.21 4.64
CA ASP A 79 -7.67 -31.50 4.73
C ASP A 79 -6.35 -31.49 3.94
N LEU A 80 -6.18 -30.52 3.02
CA LEU A 80 -4.88 -30.22 2.39
C LEU A 80 -3.86 -29.62 3.37
N TYR A 81 -4.29 -29.21 4.56
CA TYR A 81 -3.43 -28.69 5.64
C TYR A 81 -3.18 -29.70 6.77
N GLN A 82 -3.61 -30.95 6.58
CA GLN A 82 -3.39 -32.02 7.55
C GLN A 82 -1.89 -32.21 7.83
N GLY A 83 -1.48 -32.17 9.09
CA GLY A 83 -0.07 -32.29 9.50
C GLY A 83 0.73 -30.99 9.52
N ILE A 84 0.13 -29.81 9.30
CA ILE A 84 0.88 -28.53 9.29
C ILE A 84 1.63 -28.24 10.59
N SER A 85 1.10 -28.64 11.75
CA SER A 85 1.80 -28.49 13.03
C SER A 85 3.11 -29.31 13.09
N ALA A 86 3.15 -30.47 12.44
CA ALA A 86 4.38 -31.25 12.29
C ALA A 86 5.31 -30.62 11.24
N GLY A 87 4.75 -30.00 10.20
CA GLY A 87 5.50 -29.21 9.22
C GLY A 87 6.24 -28.02 9.87
N TYR A 88 5.57 -27.29 10.76
CA TYR A 88 6.17 -26.20 11.53
C TYR A 88 7.24 -26.69 12.50
N LEU A 89 6.95 -27.74 13.27
CA LEU A 89 7.95 -28.30 14.19
C LEU A 89 9.16 -28.84 13.43
N ARG A 90 8.96 -29.47 12.27
CA ARG A 90 10.05 -29.89 11.38
C ARG A 90 10.91 -28.72 10.96
N GLN A 91 10.32 -27.60 10.54
CA GLN A 91 11.11 -26.44 10.13
C GLN A 91 11.88 -25.81 11.29
N LEU A 92 11.28 -25.75 12.47
CA LEU A 92 11.93 -25.24 13.67
C LEU A 92 13.06 -26.15 14.15
N VAL A 93 12.91 -27.48 14.09
CA VAL A 93 13.92 -28.44 14.56
C VAL A 93 15.00 -28.67 13.51
N TYR A 94 14.61 -28.98 12.27
CA TYR A 94 15.55 -29.25 11.17
C TYR A 94 16.28 -27.99 10.72
N GLY A 95 15.57 -26.88 10.55
CA GLY A 95 16.16 -25.62 10.09
C GLY A 95 17.19 -25.08 11.09
N THR A 96 16.90 -25.16 12.39
CA THR A 96 17.84 -24.73 13.43
C THR A 96 19.00 -25.71 13.58
N ALA A 97 18.75 -27.01 13.68
CA ALA A 97 19.83 -28.00 13.83
C ALA A 97 20.79 -27.98 12.64
N ARG A 98 20.27 -27.94 11.40
CA ARG A 98 21.09 -27.91 10.18
C ARG A 98 21.97 -26.67 10.11
N LEU A 99 21.44 -25.48 10.38
CA LEU A 99 22.22 -24.24 10.32
C LEU A 99 23.25 -24.18 11.45
N GLY A 100 22.88 -24.58 12.67
CA GLY A 100 23.81 -24.60 13.81
C GLY A 100 24.97 -25.56 13.59
N LEU A 101 24.70 -26.75 13.06
CA LEU A 101 25.74 -27.72 12.72
C LEU A 101 26.59 -27.25 11.53
N PHE A 102 25.99 -26.57 10.56
CA PHE A 102 26.72 -26.01 9.41
C PHE A 102 27.76 -24.99 9.85
N TYR A 103 27.37 -24.00 10.66
CA TYR A 103 28.32 -23.02 11.18
C TYR A 103 29.37 -23.66 12.10
N THR A 104 29.00 -24.67 12.89
CA THR A 104 29.95 -25.40 13.75
C THR A 104 31.02 -26.12 12.92
N PHE A 105 30.63 -26.83 11.86
CA PHE A 105 31.59 -27.50 10.97
C PHE A 105 32.38 -26.50 10.13
N GLU A 106 31.75 -25.46 9.60
CA GLU A 106 32.43 -24.42 8.83
C GLU A 106 33.50 -23.71 9.68
N ASP A 107 33.21 -23.40 10.94
CA ASP A 107 34.19 -22.81 11.86
C ASP A 107 35.32 -23.77 12.20
N ALA A 108 35.04 -25.07 12.34
CA ALA A 108 36.08 -26.09 12.53
C ALA A 108 37.01 -26.17 11.32
N PHE A 109 36.48 -26.15 10.10
CA PHE A 109 37.28 -26.14 8.87
C PHE A 109 38.02 -24.80 8.67
N LYS A 110 37.40 -23.65 8.97
CA LYS A 110 38.04 -22.32 8.94
C LYS A 110 39.21 -22.23 9.91
N ARG A 111 39.11 -22.82 11.12
CA ARG A 111 40.23 -22.88 12.08
C ARG A 111 41.40 -23.68 11.51
N ARG A 112 41.12 -24.80 10.84
CA ARG A 112 42.14 -25.67 10.22
C ARG A 112 42.77 -25.07 8.95
N ALA A 113 42.00 -24.31 8.17
CA ALA A 113 42.50 -23.60 6.98
C ALA A 113 43.30 -22.34 7.38
N SER A 114 42.88 -21.63 8.43
CA SER A 114 43.59 -20.48 9.00
C SER A 114 44.94 -20.84 9.60
N THR A 115 45.13 -22.07 10.09
CA THR A 115 46.46 -22.59 10.50
C THR A 115 47.38 -22.89 9.32
N GLN A 116 46.87 -22.88 8.09
CA GLN A 116 47.62 -23.06 6.85
C GLN A 116 47.64 -21.78 5.99
N ASP A 117 47.29 -20.63 6.58
CA ASP A 117 47.19 -19.31 5.95
C ASP A 117 46.40 -19.29 4.62
N ARG A 118 45.33 -20.10 4.56
CA ARG A 118 44.45 -20.19 3.41
C ARG A 118 42.99 -20.06 3.80
N ASP A 119 42.19 -19.54 2.87
CA ASP A 119 40.74 -19.56 2.99
C ASP A 119 40.19 -20.98 2.72
N ILE A 120 39.05 -21.28 3.35
CA ILE A 120 38.33 -22.55 3.15
C ILE A 120 37.91 -22.68 1.68
N ASN A 121 38.25 -23.80 1.05
CA ASN A 121 37.96 -24.02 -0.36
C ASN A 121 36.52 -24.53 -0.57
N PHE A 122 36.07 -24.58 -1.83
CA PHE A 122 34.71 -25.02 -2.19
C PHE A 122 34.39 -26.44 -1.68
N VAL A 123 35.36 -27.35 -1.75
CA VAL A 123 35.20 -28.75 -1.32
C VAL A 123 34.98 -28.85 0.18
N GLU A 124 35.75 -28.12 0.99
CA GLU A 124 35.62 -28.09 2.44
C GLU A 124 34.30 -27.46 2.89
N ARG A 125 33.83 -26.41 2.22
CA ARG A 125 32.48 -25.84 2.44
C ARG A 125 31.37 -26.84 2.06
N GLY A 126 31.55 -27.56 0.96
CA GLY A 126 30.65 -28.63 0.53
C GLY A 126 30.54 -29.76 1.57
N VAL A 127 31.68 -30.21 2.11
CA VAL A 127 31.75 -31.25 3.15
C VAL A 127 31.07 -30.79 4.44
N ALA A 128 31.28 -29.53 4.88
CA ALA A 128 30.58 -28.96 6.02
C ALA A 128 29.05 -28.95 5.82
N GLY A 129 28.59 -28.59 4.61
CA GLY A 129 27.18 -28.62 4.20
C GLY A 129 26.57 -30.02 4.23
N LEU A 130 27.30 -31.03 3.79
CA LEU A 130 26.87 -32.43 3.78
C LEU A 130 26.78 -33.00 5.21
N LEU A 131 27.79 -32.80 6.06
CA LEU A 131 27.78 -33.26 7.45
C LEU A 131 26.68 -32.61 8.27
N ALA A 132 26.48 -31.30 8.11
CA ALA A 132 25.40 -30.57 8.77
C ALA A 132 24.01 -31.02 8.28
N GLY A 133 23.88 -31.28 6.99
CA GLY A 133 22.66 -31.82 6.39
C GLY A 133 22.32 -33.21 6.91
N ALA A 134 23.32 -34.09 7.05
CA ALA A 134 23.15 -35.45 7.56
C ALA A 134 22.71 -35.47 9.03
N LEU A 135 23.43 -34.77 9.89
CA LEU A 135 23.11 -34.71 11.32
C LEU A 135 21.81 -33.93 11.62
N GLY A 136 21.56 -32.84 10.89
CA GLY A 136 20.28 -32.13 10.98
C GLY A 136 19.10 -33.01 10.57
N SER A 137 19.29 -33.87 9.57
CA SER A 137 18.26 -34.83 9.13
C SER A 137 17.98 -35.90 10.19
N PHE A 138 19.03 -36.40 10.84
CA PHE A 138 18.90 -37.34 11.96
C PHE A 138 18.07 -36.72 13.11
N ILE A 139 18.37 -35.48 13.51
CA ILE A 139 17.66 -34.77 14.58
C ILE A 139 16.20 -34.46 14.18
N GLY A 140 15.96 -34.14 12.91
CA GLY A 140 14.62 -33.86 12.40
C GLY A 140 13.75 -35.09 12.17
N THR A 141 14.32 -36.30 12.13
CA THR A 141 13.59 -37.53 11.73
C THR A 141 12.30 -37.77 12.54
N PRO A 142 12.26 -37.58 13.88
CA PRO A 142 11.01 -37.72 14.65
C PRO A 142 9.85 -36.85 14.15
N THR A 143 10.15 -35.60 13.78
CA THR A 143 9.15 -34.66 13.27
C THR A 143 8.68 -35.04 11.86
N GLU A 144 9.56 -35.65 11.05
CA GLU A 144 9.21 -36.13 9.72
C GLU A 144 8.35 -37.39 9.77
N VAL A 145 8.63 -38.32 10.68
CA VAL A 145 7.78 -39.51 10.92
C VAL A 145 6.38 -39.07 11.35
N ALA A 146 6.28 -38.12 12.28
CA ALA A 146 4.99 -37.56 12.69
C ALA A 146 4.26 -36.88 11.51
N LEU A 147 4.97 -36.09 10.71
CA LEU A 147 4.40 -35.42 9.53
C LEU A 147 3.82 -36.42 8.53
N ILE A 148 4.58 -37.45 8.14
CA ILE A 148 4.14 -38.43 7.15
C ILE A 148 2.95 -39.24 7.66
N ARG A 149 2.94 -39.62 8.94
CA ARG A 149 1.80 -40.32 9.56
C ARG A 149 0.56 -39.46 9.64
N MET A 150 0.70 -38.17 9.93
CA MET A 150 -0.42 -37.23 9.92
C MET A 150 -0.96 -36.99 8.51
N GLN A 151 -0.10 -36.83 7.49
CA GLN A 151 -0.52 -36.56 6.11
C GLN A 151 -1.16 -37.80 5.43
N SER A 152 -0.70 -38.99 5.80
CA SER A 152 -1.20 -40.27 5.29
C SER A 152 -2.44 -40.81 6.01
N ASP A 153 -2.75 -40.33 7.22
CA ASP A 153 -3.91 -40.78 8.00
C ASP A 153 -5.23 -40.63 7.23
N GLY A 154 -5.35 -39.58 6.41
CA GLY A 154 -6.50 -39.36 5.55
C GLY A 154 -6.70 -40.40 4.43
N MET A 155 -5.71 -41.25 4.15
CA MET A 155 -5.84 -42.35 3.17
C MET A 155 -6.48 -43.60 3.77
N LYS A 156 -6.57 -43.71 5.10
CA LYS A 156 -7.25 -44.83 5.75
C LYS A 156 -8.78 -44.67 5.68
N PRO A 157 -9.54 -45.77 5.67
CA PRO A 157 -10.99 -45.73 5.87
C PRO A 157 -11.35 -44.92 7.12
N ARG A 158 -12.47 -44.17 7.11
CA ARG A 158 -12.82 -43.22 8.20
C ARG A 158 -12.82 -43.86 9.60
N ALA A 159 -13.15 -45.15 9.70
CA ALA A 159 -13.18 -45.90 10.97
C ALA A 159 -11.78 -46.22 11.53
N GLU A 160 -10.73 -46.25 10.70
CA GLU A 160 -9.36 -46.65 11.06
C GLU A 160 -8.38 -45.45 11.19
N ARG A 161 -8.90 -44.22 11.05
CA ARG A 161 -8.11 -43.00 11.14
C ARG A 161 -7.74 -42.69 12.59
N ALA A 162 -6.48 -42.35 12.82
CA ALA A 162 -5.97 -41.98 14.14
C ALA A 162 -6.40 -40.56 14.56
N ASN A 163 -6.73 -39.68 13.60
CA ASN A 163 -7.22 -38.32 13.80
C ASN A 163 -6.34 -37.52 14.78
N TYR A 164 -5.06 -37.40 14.45
CA TYR A 164 -4.07 -36.69 15.26
C TYR A 164 -4.45 -35.21 15.46
N ARG A 165 -4.45 -34.76 16.72
CA ARG A 165 -4.80 -33.36 17.06
C ARG A 165 -3.65 -32.38 16.85
N SER A 166 -2.42 -32.84 17.09
CA SER A 166 -1.20 -32.04 16.96
C SER A 166 0.02 -32.93 16.74
N VAL A 167 1.15 -32.31 16.41
CA VAL A 167 2.44 -33.02 16.33
C VAL A 167 2.83 -33.69 17.64
N PHE A 168 2.55 -33.08 18.79
CA PHE A 168 2.87 -33.65 20.10
C PHE A 168 2.01 -34.88 20.41
N ASP A 169 0.72 -34.83 20.04
CA ASP A 169 -0.18 -35.98 20.11
C ASP A 169 0.33 -37.13 19.22
N ALA A 170 0.73 -36.83 17.99
CA ALA A 170 1.32 -37.81 17.08
C ALA A 170 2.60 -38.43 17.65
N LEU A 171 3.57 -37.63 18.10
CA LEU A 171 4.83 -38.11 18.69
C LEU A 171 4.58 -38.97 19.93
N SER A 172 3.67 -38.56 20.81
CA SER A 172 3.33 -39.34 22.01
C SER A 172 2.70 -40.69 21.65
N ARG A 173 1.80 -40.75 20.67
CA ARG A 173 1.14 -41.99 20.26
C ARG A 173 2.10 -42.94 19.55
N ILE A 174 2.97 -42.42 18.69
CA ILE A 174 4.02 -43.22 18.03
C ILE A 174 4.97 -43.82 19.07
N THR A 175 5.39 -43.01 20.05
CA THR A 175 6.26 -43.49 21.13
C THR A 175 5.60 -44.56 21.98
N ARG A 176 4.30 -44.43 22.29
CA ARG A 176 3.55 -45.46 23.04
C ARG A 176 3.33 -46.73 22.23
N ALA A 177 3.15 -46.63 20.92
CA ALA A 177 2.84 -47.77 20.05
C ALA A 177 4.07 -48.55 19.57
N GLU A 178 5.20 -47.87 19.37
CA GLU A 178 6.42 -48.45 18.73
C GLU A 178 7.68 -48.29 19.58
N GLY A 179 7.59 -47.61 20.72
CA GLY A 179 8.73 -47.21 21.52
C GLY A 179 9.51 -46.03 20.92
N MET A 180 10.50 -45.54 21.68
CA MET A 180 11.33 -44.39 21.30
C MET A 180 12.09 -44.57 19.98
N ARG A 181 12.46 -45.80 19.64
CA ARG A 181 13.20 -46.11 18.40
C ARG A 181 12.33 -45.96 17.14
N GLY A 182 10.99 -46.03 17.26
CA GLY A 182 10.06 -45.83 16.15
C GLY A 182 10.15 -44.42 15.52
N LEU A 183 10.48 -43.42 16.34
CA LEU A 183 10.67 -42.02 15.90
C LEU A 183 11.84 -41.81 14.94
N TRP A 184 12.79 -42.75 14.87
CA TRP A 184 13.92 -42.73 13.94
C TRP A 184 13.76 -43.72 12.77
N SER A 185 12.54 -44.19 12.53
CA SER A 185 12.24 -44.98 11.33
C SER A 185 12.57 -44.18 10.06
N GLY A 186 13.21 -44.83 9.08
CA GLY A 186 13.60 -44.18 7.83
C GLY A 186 14.74 -43.15 7.96
N THR A 187 15.51 -43.15 9.05
CA THR A 187 16.66 -42.23 9.21
C THR A 187 17.66 -42.34 8.05
N THR A 188 18.05 -43.55 7.65
CA THR A 188 19.02 -43.80 6.58
C THR A 188 18.61 -43.16 5.24
N PRO A 189 17.42 -43.43 4.66
CA PRO A 189 17.00 -42.76 3.44
C PRO A 189 16.84 -41.25 3.64
N THR A 190 16.48 -40.78 4.84
CA THR A 190 16.36 -39.34 5.13
C THR A 190 17.70 -38.62 5.03
N VAL A 191 18.75 -39.21 5.61
CA VAL A 191 20.12 -38.67 5.55
C VAL A 191 20.64 -38.69 4.12
N ILE A 192 20.49 -39.81 3.40
CA ILE A 192 20.93 -39.93 2.01
C ILE A 192 20.22 -38.92 1.12
N ARG A 193 18.90 -38.77 1.26
CA ARG A 193 18.11 -37.76 0.55
C ARG A 193 18.66 -36.36 0.78
N ALA A 194 18.96 -35.99 2.02
CA ALA A 194 19.47 -34.67 2.34
C ALA A 194 20.86 -34.41 1.72
N CYS A 195 21.74 -35.42 1.74
CA CYS A 195 23.03 -35.35 1.06
C CYS A 195 22.86 -35.18 -0.45
N SER A 196 21.98 -35.95 -1.09
CA SER A 196 21.71 -35.85 -2.53
C SER A 196 21.09 -34.51 -2.92
N THR A 197 20.16 -33.97 -2.12
CA THR A 197 19.59 -32.63 -2.36
C THR A 197 20.67 -31.55 -2.27
N ASN A 198 21.52 -31.61 -1.24
CA ASN A 198 22.58 -30.61 -1.06
C ASN A 198 23.63 -30.67 -2.16
N PHE A 199 24.02 -31.89 -2.57
CA PHE A 199 24.92 -32.09 -3.71
C PHE A 199 24.31 -31.53 -5.00
N GLY A 200 23.04 -31.85 -5.29
CA GLY A 200 22.34 -31.33 -6.47
C GLY A 200 22.21 -29.81 -6.48
N GLN A 201 21.93 -29.18 -5.34
CA GLN A 201 21.81 -27.72 -5.26
C GLN A 201 23.17 -27.03 -5.39
N LEU A 202 24.19 -27.45 -4.64
CA LEU A 202 25.46 -26.71 -4.58
C LEU A 202 26.29 -26.88 -5.85
N THR A 203 26.38 -28.10 -6.37
CA THR A 203 27.21 -28.40 -7.55
C THR A 203 26.61 -27.77 -8.81
N PHE A 204 25.31 -27.95 -9.03
CA PHE A 204 24.66 -27.47 -10.25
C PHE A 204 24.32 -25.98 -10.21
N PHE A 205 24.16 -25.35 -9.04
CA PHE A 205 23.97 -23.89 -8.97
C PHE A 205 25.25 -23.15 -9.38
N SER A 206 26.41 -23.59 -8.88
CA SER A 206 27.69 -22.97 -9.20
C SER A 206 28.02 -23.15 -10.69
N GLU A 207 27.82 -24.35 -11.22
CA GLU A 207 28.08 -24.65 -12.63
C GLU A 207 27.10 -23.91 -13.56
N ALA A 208 25.78 -23.95 -13.27
CA ALA A 208 24.80 -23.26 -14.08
C ALA A 208 25.03 -21.74 -14.09
N LYS A 209 25.41 -21.14 -12.95
CA LYS A 209 25.74 -19.72 -12.87
C LYS A 209 26.98 -19.38 -13.69
N HIS A 210 28.01 -20.22 -13.66
CA HIS A 210 29.22 -20.04 -14.47
C HIS A 210 28.90 -20.13 -15.97
N GLN A 211 28.13 -21.13 -16.39
CA GLN A 211 27.79 -21.35 -17.80
C GLN A 211 26.87 -20.23 -18.34
N LEU A 212 25.88 -19.80 -17.57
CA LEU A 212 24.99 -18.69 -17.94
C LEU A 212 25.76 -17.37 -18.06
N ALA A 213 26.70 -17.08 -17.16
CA ALA A 213 27.53 -15.89 -17.23
C ALA A 213 28.48 -15.89 -18.44
N ARG A 214 28.88 -17.07 -18.95
CA ARG A 214 29.79 -17.22 -20.10
C ARG A 214 29.08 -17.16 -21.45
N HIS A 215 27.81 -17.58 -21.51
CA HIS A 215 27.09 -17.79 -22.76
C HIS A 215 25.87 -16.88 -22.97
N THR A 216 25.52 -16.01 -22.02
CA THR A 216 24.33 -15.14 -22.12
C THR A 216 24.55 -13.73 -21.57
N GLU A 217 24.02 -12.70 -22.26
CA GLU A 217 23.99 -11.29 -21.80
C GLU A 217 22.76 -10.99 -20.92
N MET A 218 22.52 -11.82 -19.90
CA MET A 218 21.39 -11.63 -18.98
C MET A 218 21.80 -10.78 -17.77
N SER A 219 20.84 -10.06 -17.17
CA SER A 219 21.09 -9.32 -15.93
C SER A 219 21.52 -10.24 -14.77
N SER A 220 22.32 -9.75 -13.82
CA SER A 220 22.84 -10.53 -12.69
C SER A 220 21.73 -11.19 -11.85
N TYR A 221 20.57 -10.52 -11.75
CA TYR A 221 19.38 -11.06 -11.09
C TYR A 221 18.78 -12.23 -11.88
N THR A 222 18.61 -12.05 -13.20
CA THR A 222 18.03 -13.09 -14.07
C THR A 222 18.93 -14.32 -14.18
N GLN A 223 20.25 -14.14 -14.23
CA GLN A 223 21.23 -15.24 -14.20
C GLN A 223 21.14 -16.05 -12.91
N SER A 224 21.02 -15.37 -11.76
CA SER A 224 20.92 -16.03 -10.46
C SER A 224 19.59 -16.80 -10.31
N LEU A 225 18.50 -16.26 -10.86
CA LEU A 225 17.20 -16.92 -10.87
C LEU A 225 17.19 -18.17 -11.78
N ALA A 226 17.78 -18.07 -12.98
CA ALA A 226 17.88 -19.20 -13.91
C ALA A 226 18.80 -20.31 -13.36
N ALA A 227 19.94 -19.96 -12.75
CA ALA A 227 20.83 -20.93 -12.09
C ALA A 227 20.14 -21.63 -10.91
N ALA A 228 19.32 -20.91 -10.13
CA ALA A 228 18.54 -21.50 -9.04
C ALA A 228 17.49 -22.50 -9.53
N ALA A 229 16.81 -22.21 -10.65
CA ALA A 229 15.85 -23.13 -11.26
C ALA A 229 16.51 -24.43 -11.77
N ILE A 230 17.66 -24.31 -12.44
CA ILE A 230 18.45 -25.46 -12.92
C ILE A 230 18.92 -26.32 -11.74
N ALA A 231 19.49 -25.69 -10.71
CA ALA A 231 19.92 -26.39 -9.50
C ALA A 231 18.76 -27.08 -8.76
N GLY A 232 17.58 -26.45 -8.71
CA GLY A 232 16.37 -27.03 -8.15
C GLY A 232 15.91 -28.29 -8.90
N MET A 233 16.03 -28.32 -10.23
CA MET A 233 15.71 -29.48 -11.05
C MET A 233 16.63 -30.67 -10.77
N PHE A 234 17.96 -30.45 -10.78
CA PHE A 234 18.93 -31.52 -10.49
C PHE A 234 18.82 -32.03 -9.06
N ALA A 235 18.57 -31.14 -8.09
CA ALA A 235 18.31 -31.53 -6.71
C ALA A 235 17.05 -32.40 -6.58
N ALA A 236 15.98 -32.10 -7.34
CA ALA A 236 14.78 -32.91 -7.35
C ALA A 236 15.05 -34.31 -7.93
N ILE A 237 15.73 -34.40 -9.08
CA ILE A 237 16.06 -35.67 -9.76
C ILE A 237 16.93 -36.58 -8.86
N LEU A 238 17.99 -36.03 -8.28
CA LEU A 238 18.96 -36.81 -7.51
C LEU A 238 18.44 -37.25 -6.14
N SER A 239 17.45 -36.55 -5.58
CA SER A 239 16.95 -36.84 -4.22
C SER A 239 15.61 -37.54 -4.17
N LEU A 240 14.81 -37.52 -5.24
CA LEU A 240 13.47 -38.11 -5.25
C LEU A 240 13.45 -39.63 -4.94
N PRO A 241 14.33 -40.48 -5.50
CA PRO A 241 14.31 -41.91 -5.18
C PRO A 241 14.47 -42.18 -3.68
N PHE A 242 15.28 -41.37 -3.00
CA PHE A 242 15.51 -41.46 -1.57
C PHE A 242 14.36 -40.86 -0.75
N ASP A 243 13.70 -39.80 -1.24
CA ASP A 243 12.45 -39.27 -0.64
C ASP A 243 11.32 -40.29 -0.71
N PHE A 244 11.20 -41.02 -1.82
CA PHE A 244 10.21 -42.09 -2.00
C PHE A 244 10.41 -43.22 -0.98
N VAL A 245 11.64 -43.75 -0.88
CA VAL A 245 11.98 -44.83 0.07
C VAL A 245 11.79 -44.36 1.51
N LYS A 246 12.18 -43.11 1.82
CA LYS A 246 11.91 -42.49 3.12
C LYS A 246 10.41 -42.51 3.44
N THR A 247 9.57 -42.01 2.54
CA THR A 247 8.11 -41.93 2.77
C THR A 247 7.50 -43.30 3.05
N ARG A 248 7.89 -44.33 2.30
CA ARG A 248 7.45 -45.73 2.53
C ARG A 248 7.89 -46.25 3.90
N MET A 249 9.14 -46.03 4.28
CA MET A 249 9.71 -46.53 5.53
C MET A 249 9.24 -45.77 6.78
N GLN A 250 8.82 -44.51 6.66
CA GLN A 250 8.30 -43.69 7.77
C GLN A 250 6.78 -43.88 7.97
N TRP A 251 6.09 -44.29 6.91
CA TRP A 251 4.66 -44.60 6.94
C TRP A 251 4.33 -45.91 7.67
N GLN A 252 5.16 -46.96 7.53
CA GLN A 252 4.91 -48.27 8.15
C GLN A 252 4.77 -48.16 9.68
N ASN A 253 3.76 -48.83 10.25
CA ASN A 253 3.48 -48.83 11.68
C ASN A 253 4.08 -50.09 12.33
N LYS A 254 5.06 -49.93 13.21
CA LYS A 254 5.74 -51.03 13.90
C LYS A 254 5.08 -51.31 15.25
N GLN A 255 3.87 -51.87 15.23
CA GLN A 255 3.22 -52.30 16.47
C GLN A 255 4.06 -53.38 17.18
N ILE A 256 4.13 -53.32 18.51
CA ILE A 256 4.82 -54.30 19.34
C ILE A 256 4.17 -55.68 19.11
N GLY A 257 4.90 -56.60 18.43
CA GLY A 257 4.42 -57.93 18.05
C GLY A 257 3.89 -58.08 16.61
N GLY A 258 3.81 -57.00 15.83
CA GLY A 258 3.39 -57.01 14.42
C GLY A 258 4.56 -57.12 13.43
N GLY A 259 4.36 -57.81 12.31
CA GLY A 259 5.36 -57.95 11.25
C GLY A 259 5.73 -56.62 10.59
N VAL A 260 7.01 -56.44 10.24
CA VAL A 260 7.52 -55.24 9.57
C VAL A 260 7.63 -55.50 8.08
N GLN A 261 7.00 -54.68 7.23
CA GLN A 261 7.11 -54.83 5.77
C GLN A 261 8.54 -54.60 5.28
N TYR A 262 9.17 -53.50 5.69
CA TYR A 262 10.53 -53.17 5.26
C TYR A 262 11.50 -53.25 6.44
N THR A 263 12.44 -54.20 6.38
CA THR A 263 13.44 -54.42 7.43
C THR A 263 14.54 -53.36 7.41
N GLY A 264 14.79 -52.73 6.25
CA GLY A 264 15.81 -51.71 6.09
C GLY A 264 15.77 -51.02 4.72
N PHE A 265 16.67 -50.05 4.53
CA PHE A 265 16.77 -49.21 3.32
C PHE A 265 16.93 -50.02 2.03
N PHE A 266 17.94 -50.90 1.97
CA PHE A 266 18.20 -51.74 0.80
C PHE A 266 17.10 -52.76 0.55
N ASN A 267 16.51 -53.32 1.62
CA ASN A 267 15.37 -54.22 1.50
C ASN A 267 14.16 -53.50 0.89
N CYS A 268 13.87 -52.26 1.29
CA CYS A 268 12.81 -51.45 0.68
C CYS A 268 13.05 -51.20 -0.81
N ILE A 269 14.29 -50.84 -1.20
CA ILE A 269 14.64 -50.64 -2.62
C ILE A 269 14.42 -51.92 -3.43
N VAL A 270 14.96 -53.04 -2.95
CA VAL A 270 14.86 -54.33 -3.64
C VAL A 270 13.40 -54.79 -3.75
N MET A 271 12.61 -54.63 -2.70
CA MET A 271 11.20 -55.00 -2.73
C MET A 271 10.40 -54.12 -3.69
N VAL A 272 10.52 -52.79 -3.61
CA VAL A 272 9.82 -51.88 -4.54
C VAL A 272 10.24 -52.14 -5.99
N ALA A 273 11.53 -52.32 -6.26
CA ALA A 273 12.01 -52.61 -7.61
C ALA A 273 11.45 -53.94 -8.16
N ARG A 274 11.25 -54.95 -7.30
CA ARG A 274 10.67 -56.26 -7.65
C ARG A 274 9.15 -56.24 -7.76
N THR A 275 8.44 -55.43 -6.97
CA THR A 275 6.96 -55.43 -6.91
C THR A 275 6.30 -54.33 -7.73
N GLU A 276 6.89 -53.13 -7.78
CA GLU A 276 6.33 -51.93 -8.42
C GLU A 276 7.16 -51.47 -9.64
N GLY A 277 8.37 -52.01 -9.84
CA GLY A 277 9.27 -51.67 -10.94
C GLY A 277 10.10 -50.40 -10.70
N LEU A 278 11.14 -50.20 -11.53
CA LEU A 278 12.09 -49.08 -11.37
C LEU A 278 11.46 -47.70 -11.62
N ALA A 279 10.36 -47.61 -12.38
CA ALA A 279 9.67 -46.36 -12.63
C ALA A 279 8.96 -45.79 -11.37
N ALA A 280 8.65 -46.65 -10.38
CA ALA A 280 7.96 -46.25 -9.15
C ALA A 280 8.75 -45.20 -8.35
N PHE A 281 10.08 -45.22 -8.41
CA PHE A 281 10.95 -44.24 -7.75
C PHE A 281 10.80 -42.81 -8.31
N GLY A 282 10.18 -42.65 -9.49
CA GLY A 282 9.82 -41.36 -10.09
C GLY A 282 8.45 -40.82 -9.67
N HIS A 283 7.65 -41.59 -8.92
CA HIS A 283 6.33 -41.15 -8.51
C HIS A 283 6.40 -39.94 -7.57
N GLY A 284 5.61 -38.92 -7.88
CA GLY A 284 5.61 -37.67 -7.12
C GLY A 284 6.68 -36.65 -7.54
N PHE A 285 7.36 -36.85 -8.67
CA PHE A 285 8.36 -35.90 -9.18
C PHE A 285 7.82 -34.47 -9.35
N VAL A 286 6.70 -34.31 -10.05
CA VAL A 286 6.10 -32.99 -10.30
C VAL A 286 5.77 -32.24 -9.00
N PRO A 287 4.99 -32.80 -8.05
CA PRO A 287 4.74 -32.09 -6.80
C PRO A 287 6.01 -31.94 -5.95
N TYR A 288 7.00 -32.83 -6.05
CA TYR A 288 8.28 -32.68 -5.37
C TYR A 288 9.11 -31.49 -5.91
N PHE A 289 9.12 -31.28 -7.23
CA PHE A 289 9.77 -30.13 -7.86
C PHE A 289 9.08 -28.81 -7.47
N PHE A 290 7.75 -28.74 -7.59
CA PHE A 290 6.95 -27.58 -7.17
C PHE A 290 6.90 -27.35 -5.65
N ARG A 291 7.37 -28.31 -4.86
CA ARG A 291 7.63 -28.12 -3.43
C ARG A 291 8.99 -27.45 -3.19
N ILE A 292 10.04 -27.85 -3.91
CA ILE A 292 11.42 -27.39 -3.65
C ILE A 292 11.64 -25.97 -4.16
N ALA A 293 11.27 -25.67 -5.40
CA ALA A 293 11.59 -24.39 -6.02
C ALA A 293 10.85 -23.19 -5.37
N PRO A 294 9.50 -23.19 -5.26
CA PRO A 294 8.77 -22.11 -4.59
C PRO A 294 9.10 -21.95 -3.10
N HIS A 295 9.34 -23.05 -2.38
CA HIS A 295 9.73 -22.98 -0.96
C HIS A 295 11.06 -22.25 -0.78
N ALA A 296 12.05 -22.51 -1.64
CA ALA A 296 13.34 -21.83 -1.57
C ALA A 296 13.21 -20.32 -1.85
N VAL A 297 12.42 -19.94 -2.87
CA VAL A 297 12.17 -18.53 -3.22
C VAL A 297 11.50 -17.79 -2.07
N ILE A 298 10.39 -18.32 -1.54
CA ILE A 298 9.64 -17.68 -0.44
C ILE A 298 10.51 -17.55 0.81
N MET A 299 11.26 -18.60 1.16
CA MET A 299 12.15 -18.57 2.33
C MET A 299 13.23 -17.49 2.19
N LEU A 300 13.88 -17.39 1.04
CA LEU A 300 14.96 -16.42 0.82
C LEU A 300 14.43 -14.98 0.80
N THR A 301 13.32 -14.71 0.09
CA THR A 301 12.71 -13.39 0.03
C THR A 301 12.27 -12.90 1.42
N VAL A 302 11.64 -13.77 2.23
CA VAL A 302 11.21 -13.41 3.58
C VAL A 302 12.42 -13.25 4.52
N SER A 303 13.46 -14.06 4.37
CA SER A 303 14.71 -13.93 5.13
C SER A 303 15.39 -12.59 4.88
N ASP A 304 15.49 -12.16 3.62
CA ASP A 304 16.10 -10.88 3.23
C ASP A 304 15.30 -9.69 3.77
N TYR A 305 13.96 -9.77 3.71
CA TYR A 305 13.08 -8.77 4.30
C TYR A 305 13.30 -8.62 5.82
N ILE A 306 13.30 -9.73 6.56
CA ILE A 306 13.49 -9.72 8.02
C ILE A 306 14.91 -9.25 8.40
N ALA A 307 15.93 -9.62 7.62
CA ALA A 307 17.30 -9.13 7.84
C ALA A 307 17.44 -7.62 7.61
N SER A 308 16.79 -7.08 6.57
CA SER A 308 16.84 -5.65 6.23
C SER A 308 16.26 -4.74 7.32
N MET A 309 15.22 -5.19 8.02
CA MET A 309 14.61 -4.48 9.15
C MET A 309 15.56 -4.27 10.34
N ARG A 310 16.62 -5.08 10.47
CA ARG A 310 17.52 -5.06 11.64
C ARG A 310 18.81 -4.27 11.44
N THR A 311 19.30 -4.15 10.20
CA THR A 311 20.47 -3.30 9.89
C THR A 311 20.20 -1.84 10.26
N GLN A 312 18.93 -1.43 10.18
CA GLN A 312 18.43 -0.15 10.67
C GLN A 312 18.39 -0.04 12.21
N ALA A 313 18.20 -1.15 12.94
CA ALA A 313 18.11 -1.18 14.41
C ALA A 313 19.47 -1.32 15.13
N PHE A 314 20.47 -2.01 14.54
CA PHE A 314 21.77 -2.24 15.19
C PHE A 314 22.74 -1.05 15.08
N SER A 315 22.60 -0.23 14.04
CA SER A 315 23.34 1.04 13.88
C SER A 315 23.05 2.02 15.02
N ILE A 316 21.84 1.96 15.60
CA ILE A 316 21.39 2.78 16.73
C ILE A 316 22.05 2.33 18.05
N ALA A 317 22.28 1.03 18.26
CA ALA A 317 22.81 0.49 19.52
C ALA A 317 24.34 0.63 19.66
N HIS A 318 25.10 0.50 18.57
CA HIS A 318 26.57 0.55 18.60
C HIS A 318 27.11 1.97 18.86
N PHE A 319 26.41 3.00 18.38
CA PHE A 319 26.80 4.41 18.57
C PHE A 319 26.71 4.86 20.03
N THR A 320 25.80 4.26 20.79
CA THR A 320 25.61 4.51 22.23
C THR A 320 26.79 4.02 23.08
N ARG A 321 27.50 2.96 22.66
CA ARG A 321 28.65 2.41 23.40
C ARG A 321 29.97 3.13 23.12
N GLN A 322 30.20 3.59 21.89
CA GLN A 322 31.43 4.34 21.55
C GLN A 322 31.46 5.72 22.23
N SER A 323 30.29 6.34 22.40
CA SER A 323 30.14 7.68 23.01
C SER A 323 30.52 7.73 24.50
N VAL A 324 30.45 6.59 25.22
CA VAL A 324 30.76 6.52 26.66
C VAL A 324 32.27 6.44 26.95
N SER A 325 33.08 5.92 26.02
CA SER A 325 34.54 5.87 26.21
C SER A 325 35.26 7.18 25.87
N LEU A 326 34.68 7.99 24.98
CA LEU A 326 35.25 9.27 24.52
C LEU A 326 34.96 10.46 25.47
N LEU A 327 34.16 10.24 26.51
CA LEU A 327 33.79 11.28 27.48
C LEU A 327 34.80 11.45 28.65
N ARG A 328 35.92 10.72 28.67
CA ARG A 328 36.91 10.80 29.76
C ARG A 328 38.18 11.61 29.49
N SER A 329 38.31 12.29 28.36
CA SER A 329 39.34 13.33 28.20
C SER A 329 38.86 14.47 27.33
N ARG A 330 38.34 15.52 27.96
CA ARG A 330 38.23 16.85 27.34
C ARG A 330 39.27 17.76 27.96
N SER A 331 40.15 18.31 27.12
CA SER A 331 40.89 19.53 27.42
C SER A 331 40.87 20.45 26.20
N THR A 332 40.28 21.61 26.44
CA THR A 332 40.15 22.86 25.70
C THR A 332 41.30 23.25 24.75
N ARG A 333 40.98 23.61 23.49
CA ARG A 333 41.59 24.72 22.73
C ARG A 333 40.60 25.27 21.66
N PRO A 334 40.63 26.57 21.34
CA PRO A 334 39.75 27.17 20.34
C PRO A 334 40.24 26.92 18.90
N PHE A 335 39.31 26.69 17.98
CA PHE A 335 39.59 26.51 16.55
C PHE A 335 39.89 27.84 15.84
N PRO A 336 40.84 27.90 14.88
CA PRO A 336 41.09 29.10 14.11
C PRO A 336 40.07 29.27 12.96
N LYS A 337 39.74 30.55 12.68
CA LYS A 337 38.83 30.97 11.60
C LYS A 337 39.34 30.51 10.23
N ALA A 338 38.51 29.79 9.49
CA ALA A 338 38.76 29.45 8.09
C ALA A 338 38.52 30.68 7.19
N LYS A 339 39.46 30.93 6.28
CA LYS A 339 39.39 31.99 5.26
C LYS A 339 38.24 31.69 4.28
N THR A 340 37.38 32.68 4.08
CA THR A 340 36.32 32.69 3.07
C THR A 340 36.93 32.80 1.67
N VAL A 341 36.64 31.82 0.81
CA VAL A 341 36.80 31.93 -0.65
C VAL A 341 35.61 32.73 -1.19
N PRO A 342 35.79 33.72 -2.07
CA PRO A 342 34.67 34.47 -2.63
C PRO A 342 33.92 33.57 -3.63
N VAL A 343 32.69 33.21 -3.27
CA VAL A 343 31.75 32.54 -4.18
C VAL A 343 31.12 33.61 -5.07
N SER A 344 31.24 33.40 -6.38
CA SER A 344 30.58 34.15 -7.47
C SER A 344 29.07 34.37 -7.18
N PRO A 345 28.42 35.44 -7.68
CA PRO A 345 27.03 35.73 -7.35
C PRO A 345 26.09 34.61 -7.86
N ALA A 346 25.55 33.86 -6.90
CA ALA A 346 24.28 33.14 -6.91
C ALA A 346 23.77 32.62 -8.27
N LEU A 347 24.16 31.38 -8.62
CA LEU A 347 23.20 30.47 -9.25
C LEU A 347 22.02 30.32 -8.25
N ARG A 348 20.87 30.94 -8.54
CA ARG A 348 19.65 30.74 -7.75
C ARG A 348 19.42 29.23 -7.61
N GLN A 349 19.37 28.73 -6.38
CA GLN A 349 18.86 27.38 -6.15
C GLN A 349 17.43 27.34 -6.68
N ILE A 350 17.20 26.50 -7.70
CA ILE A 350 15.91 26.39 -8.40
C ILE A 350 14.84 25.74 -7.50
N HIS A 351 15.24 25.05 -6.43
CA HIS A 351 14.34 24.32 -5.55
C HIS A 351 14.24 24.99 -4.18
N SER A 352 13.05 25.49 -3.85
CA SER A 352 12.66 25.78 -2.47
C SER A 352 12.65 24.51 -1.64
N ARG A 353 13.02 24.60 -0.36
CA ARG A 353 12.90 23.46 0.55
C ARG A 353 11.42 23.22 0.85
N ALA A 354 11.02 21.95 1.00
CA ALA A 354 9.65 21.60 1.43
C ALA A 354 9.26 22.18 2.81
N THR A 355 10.23 22.67 3.58
CA THR A 355 10.05 23.37 4.86
C THR A 355 9.64 24.84 4.71
N GLU A 356 9.84 25.44 3.53
CA GLU A 356 9.53 26.85 3.27
C GLU A 356 8.00 27.07 3.22
N TYR A 357 7.57 28.18 3.82
CA TYR A 357 6.17 28.59 3.79
C TYR A 357 5.84 29.16 2.41
N LEU A 358 4.87 28.54 1.71
CA LEU A 358 4.32 28.98 0.43
C LEU A 358 5.37 29.48 -0.59
N PRO A 359 6.25 28.59 -1.11
CA PRO A 359 7.27 29.01 -2.06
C PRO A 359 6.66 29.62 -3.32
N SER A 360 7.06 30.84 -3.68
CA SER A 360 6.48 31.59 -4.81
C SER A 360 7.15 31.31 -6.15
N ASN A 361 8.36 30.74 -6.15
CA ASN A 361 9.20 30.54 -7.32
C ASN A 361 9.07 29.13 -7.94
N LEU A 362 7.84 28.65 -8.12
CA LEU A 362 7.61 27.38 -8.81
C LEU A 362 8.04 27.50 -10.29
N PRO A 363 8.91 26.60 -10.79
CA PRO A 363 9.58 26.79 -12.09
C PRO A 363 8.62 26.72 -13.29
N GLU A 364 7.52 25.98 -13.17
CA GLU A 364 6.51 25.86 -14.21
C GLU A 364 5.38 26.91 -14.16
N CYS A 365 5.33 27.76 -13.13
CA CYS A 365 4.34 28.84 -13.07
C CYS A 365 4.64 29.93 -14.10
N THR A 366 3.59 30.50 -14.69
CA THR A 366 3.66 31.75 -15.45
C THR A 366 3.83 32.96 -14.51
N ASP A 367 4.14 34.14 -15.05
CA ASP A 367 4.20 35.37 -14.26
C ASP A 367 2.85 35.74 -13.63
N SER A 368 1.76 35.49 -14.36
CA SER A 368 0.38 35.62 -13.86
C SER A 368 0.16 34.73 -12.65
N GLN A 369 0.45 33.43 -12.77
CA GLN A 369 0.30 32.46 -11.67
C GLN A 369 1.20 32.79 -10.47
N ARG A 370 2.44 33.26 -10.70
CA ARG A 370 3.32 33.73 -9.62
C ARG A 370 2.71 34.93 -8.88
N SER A 371 2.18 35.90 -9.62
CA SER A 371 1.54 37.09 -9.05
C SER A 371 0.32 36.72 -8.20
N VAL A 372 -0.53 35.81 -8.70
CA VAL A 372 -1.67 35.25 -7.95
C VAL A 372 -1.19 34.57 -6.67
N ARG A 373 -0.21 33.67 -6.77
CA ARG A 373 0.32 32.96 -5.60
C ARG A 373 0.88 33.93 -4.55
N GLU A 374 1.62 34.95 -4.95
CA GLU A 374 2.18 35.95 -4.04
C GLU A 374 1.11 36.79 -3.36
N ALA A 375 0.10 37.25 -4.11
CA ALA A 375 -0.99 38.04 -3.55
C ALA A 375 -1.84 37.22 -2.56
N ILE A 376 -2.20 36.00 -2.94
CA ILE A 376 -2.97 35.10 -2.08
C ILE A 376 -2.17 34.69 -0.84
N SER A 377 -0.86 34.41 -0.97
CA SER A 377 0.01 34.11 0.17
C SER A 377 0.06 35.25 1.19
N LYS A 378 0.09 36.51 0.73
CA LYS A 378 0.07 37.69 1.62
C LYS A 378 -1.25 37.80 2.39
N ILE A 379 -2.38 37.47 1.76
CA ILE A 379 -3.68 37.43 2.43
C ILE A 379 -3.70 36.30 3.45
N CYS A 380 -3.33 35.08 3.04
CA CYS A 380 -3.36 33.90 3.89
C CYS A 380 -2.42 34.00 5.10
N ALA A 381 -1.30 34.71 4.99
CA ALA A 381 -0.35 34.91 6.09
C ALA A 381 -0.94 35.63 7.31
N LYS A 382 -2.08 36.32 7.17
CA LYS A 382 -2.79 36.95 8.29
C LYS A 382 -3.54 35.92 9.18
N TYR A 383 -3.80 34.72 8.66
CA TYR A 383 -4.64 33.71 9.29
C TYR A 383 -3.78 32.58 9.83
N THR A 384 -3.54 32.59 11.14
CA THR A 384 -2.67 31.63 11.79
C THR A 384 -3.33 30.26 11.94
N ASP A 385 -2.55 29.30 12.42
CA ASP A 385 -3.04 27.96 12.68
C ASP A 385 -4.11 27.95 13.76
N GLU A 386 -3.95 28.77 14.80
CA GLU A 386 -4.92 28.93 15.89
C GLU A 386 -6.27 29.42 15.37
N TYR A 387 -6.28 30.42 14.48
CA TYR A 387 -7.51 30.87 13.81
C TYR A 387 -8.21 29.69 13.11
N TRP A 388 -7.44 28.88 12.39
CA TRP A 388 -7.96 27.74 11.64
C TRP A 388 -8.46 26.60 12.53
N LEU A 389 -7.84 26.35 13.68
CA LEU A 389 -8.33 25.40 14.68
C LEU A 389 -9.59 25.90 15.38
N GLU A 390 -9.69 27.19 15.64
CA GLU A 390 -10.88 27.82 16.21
C GLU A 390 -12.06 27.69 15.24
N ARG A 391 -11.89 28.06 13.96
CA ARG A 391 -12.94 27.90 12.93
C ARG A 391 -13.37 26.44 12.76
N ASP A 392 -12.43 25.49 12.79
CA ASP A 392 -12.75 24.06 12.69
C ASP A 392 -13.50 23.53 13.93
N THR A 393 -13.14 24.01 15.12
CA THR A 393 -13.75 23.56 16.39
C THR A 393 -15.13 24.19 16.63
N GLU A 394 -15.30 25.45 16.26
CA GLU A 394 -16.55 26.18 16.45
C GLU A 394 -17.51 26.05 15.27
N HIS A 395 -17.09 25.41 14.18
CA HIS A 395 -17.89 25.25 12.95
C HIS A 395 -18.34 26.60 12.35
N LYS A 396 -17.45 27.60 12.40
CA LYS A 396 -17.75 28.97 11.93
C LYS A 396 -17.18 29.22 10.54
N PHE A 397 -17.99 29.80 9.67
CA PHE A 397 -17.55 30.28 8.36
C PHE A 397 -16.42 31.32 8.50
N PRO A 398 -15.35 31.25 7.68
CA PRO A 398 -14.18 32.11 7.82
C PRO A 398 -14.42 33.48 7.18
N TRP A 399 -15.32 34.28 7.77
CA TRP A 399 -15.74 35.59 7.26
C TRP A 399 -14.58 36.55 7.00
N GLU A 400 -13.58 36.54 7.86
CA GLU A 400 -12.43 37.43 7.76
C GLU A 400 -11.64 37.13 6.48
N LEU A 401 -11.28 35.86 6.25
CA LEU A 401 -10.61 35.44 5.00
C LEU A 401 -11.49 35.77 3.79
N TYR A 402 -12.77 35.43 3.84
CA TYR A 402 -13.69 35.65 2.73
C TYR A 402 -13.78 37.14 2.34
N ASN A 403 -13.92 38.02 3.33
CA ASN A 403 -14.00 39.47 3.13
C ASN A 403 -12.67 40.07 2.63
N ASP A 404 -11.54 39.55 3.11
CA ASP A 404 -10.22 39.94 2.60
C ASP A 404 -10.08 39.53 1.12
N LEU A 405 -10.50 38.33 0.74
CA LEU A 405 -10.50 37.89 -0.66
C LEU A 405 -11.44 38.74 -1.51
N ALA A 406 -12.64 39.06 -1.00
CA ALA A 406 -13.63 39.91 -1.68
C ALA A 406 -13.10 41.33 -1.94
N SER A 407 -12.59 41.98 -0.89
CA SER A 407 -12.07 43.36 -0.97
C SER A 407 -10.86 43.51 -1.90
N ASN A 408 -10.14 42.42 -2.16
CA ASN A 408 -9.02 42.37 -3.09
C ASN A 408 -9.41 41.80 -4.47
N GLY A 409 -10.71 41.58 -4.75
CA GLY A 409 -11.22 41.16 -6.06
C GLY A 409 -11.09 39.66 -6.38
N TRP A 410 -10.62 38.84 -5.44
CA TRP A 410 -10.32 37.43 -5.69
C TRP A 410 -11.55 36.53 -5.80
N LEU A 411 -12.72 37.00 -5.34
CA LEU A 411 -14.01 36.32 -5.53
C LEU A 411 -14.53 36.38 -6.98
N GLY A 412 -13.87 37.14 -7.86
CA GLY A 412 -14.20 37.21 -9.28
C GLY A 412 -13.12 36.62 -10.19
N ILE A 413 -12.21 35.78 -9.67
CA ILE A 413 -10.98 35.41 -10.39
C ILE A 413 -11.21 34.89 -11.82
N CYS A 414 -12.22 34.03 -12.02
CA CYS A 414 -12.58 33.49 -13.34
C CYS A 414 -13.78 34.18 -14.00
N LEU A 415 -14.40 35.15 -13.31
CA LEU A 415 -15.61 35.80 -13.81
C LEU A 415 -15.26 36.95 -14.77
N PRO A 416 -16.17 37.32 -15.70
CA PRO A 416 -15.89 38.33 -16.71
C PRO A 416 -15.59 39.71 -16.12
N GLU A 417 -14.64 40.42 -16.74
CA GLU A 417 -14.26 41.79 -16.35
C GLU A 417 -15.43 42.78 -16.44
N GLU A 418 -16.34 42.61 -17.41
CA GLU A 418 -17.52 43.48 -17.58
C GLU A 418 -18.46 43.51 -16.36
N TYR A 419 -18.40 42.47 -15.50
CA TYR A 419 -19.18 42.42 -14.24
C TYR A 419 -18.29 42.61 -12.99
N GLY A 420 -17.03 43.01 -13.17
CA GLY A 420 -16.07 43.26 -12.09
C GLY A 420 -15.17 42.09 -11.72
N GLY A 421 -15.16 41.00 -12.50
CA GLY A 421 -14.23 39.88 -12.32
C GLY A 421 -12.83 40.16 -12.87
N ALA A 422 -11.91 39.21 -12.71
CA ALA A 422 -10.53 39.33 -13.19
C ALA A 422 -10.29 38.67 -14.56
N GLY A 423 -11.26 37.92 -15.10
CA GLY A 423 -11.15 37.28 -16.41
C GLY A 423 -10.01 36.25 -16.56
N LEU A 424 -9.47 35.73 -15.45
CA LEU A 424 -8.38 34.76 -15.46
C LEU A 424 -8.89 33.32 -15.66
N GLY A 425 -7.96 32.41 -15.98
CA GLY A 425 -8.29 31.01 -16.26
C GLY A 425 -8.38 30.13 -15.02
N ILE A 426 -8.73 28.87 -15.24
CA ILE A 426 -8.67 27.80 -14.24
C ILE A 426 -7.22 27.55 -13.81
N SER A 427 -6.23 27.85 -14.65
CA SER A 427 -4.81 27.80 -14.31
C SER A 427 -4.47 28.70 -13.13
N GLU A 428 -4.91 29.95 -13.12
CA GLU A 428 -4.72 30.89 -12.01
C GLU A 428 -5.58 30.53 -10.80
N ALA A 429 -6.82 30.10 -11.01
CA ALA A 429 -7.71 29.68 -9.93
C ALA A 429 -7.18 28.43 -9.20
N ALA A 430 -6.59 27.48 -9.91
CA ALA A 430 -5.94 26.31 -9.31
C ALA A 430 -4.77 26.75 -8.40
N VAL A 431 -3.96 27.73 -8.84
CA VAL A 431 -2.89 28.28 -8.01
C VAL A 431 -3.44 29.00 -6.78
N MET A 432 -4.51 29.79 -6.93
CA MET A 432 -5.18 30.45 -5.81
C MET A 432 -5.66 29.44 -4.77
N LEU A 433 -6.43 28.42 -5.17
CA LEU A 433 -6.99 27.43 -4.25
C LEU A 433 -5.92 26.54 -3.62
N GLN A 434 -4.91 26.13 -4.39
CA GLN A 434 -3.76 25.43 -3.82
C GLN A 434 -3.10 26.30 -2.75
N THR A 435 -2.86 27.58 -3.02
CA THR A 435 -2.16 28.49 -2.10
C THR A 435 -2.98 28.72 -0.82
N ILE A 436 -4.30 28.91 -0.93
CA ILE A 436 -5.19 29.00 0.24
C ILE A 436 -5.10 27.73 1.07
N SER A 437 -5.28 26.56 0.45
CA SER A 437 -5.23 25.28 1.16
C SER A 437 -3.85 25.02 1.80
N GLU A 438 -2.78 25.26 1.04
CA GLU A 438 -1.37 25.07 1.43
C GLU A 438 -0.92 26.01 2.55
N SER A 439 -1.59 27.16 2.73
CA SER A 439 -1.26 28.12 3.80
C SER A 439 -1.43 27.54 5.20
N GLY A 440 -2.20 26.46 5.31
CA GLY A 440 -2.68 25.90 6.56
C GLY A 440 -4.20 25.98 6.69
N ALA A 441 -4.88 26.70 5.80
CA ALA A 441 -6.33 26.76 5.80
C ALA A 441 -7.01 25.44 5.43
N GLY A 442 -6.35 24.60 4.62
CA GLY A 442 -6.95 23.40 4.04
C GLY A 442 -8.24 23.71 3.27
N MET A 443 -9.18 22.77 3.29
CA MET A 443 -10.51 22.94 2.73
C MET A 443 -11.39 23.90 3.54
N ASN A 444 -11.10 24.12 4.82
CA ASN A 444 -11.82 25.14 5.61
C ASN A 444 -11.70 26.53 4.98
N GLY A 445 -10.53 26.89 4.45
CA GLY A 445 -10.36 28.14 3.70
C GLY A 445 -10.76 28.00 2.23
N ALA A 446 -10.22 27.01 1.52
CA ALA A 446 -10.40 26.93 0.07
C ALA A 446 -11.87 26.77 -0.34
N SER A 447 -12.63 25.94 0.39
CA SER A 447 -14.05 25.71 0.11
C SER A 447 -14.96 26.90 0.39
N SER A 448 -14.49 27.92 1.10
CA SER A 448 -15.28 29.13 1.35
C SER A 448 -15.50 29.98 0.10
N VAL A 449 -14.73 29.75 -0.98
CA VAL A 449 -14.79 30.55 -2.22
C VAL A 449 -15.11 29.74 -3.47
N HIS A 450 -15.43 28.45 -3.35
CA HIS A 450 -15.68 27.56 -4.51
C HIS A 450 -16.77 28.06 -5.45
N MET A 451 -17.87 28.52 -4.86
CA MET A 451 -19.07 28.84 -5.63
C MET A 451 -18.86 30.01 -6.60
N ASN A 452 -17.97 30.92 -6.22
CA ASN A 452 -17.53 32.06 -7.01
C ASN A 452 -16.65 31.68 -8.22
N ILE A 453 -15.99 30.52 -8.18
CA ILE A 453 -15.00 30.13 -9.19
C ILE A 453 -15.62 29.24 -10.25
N PHE A 454 -16.09 28.04 -9.88
CA PHE A 454 -16.64 27.08 -10.84
C PHE A 454 -18.16 26.96 -10.78
N GLY A 455 -18.74 27.27 -9.61
CA GLY A 455 -20.15 27.02 -9.35
C GLY A 455 -21.09 27.83 -10.26
N LEU A 456 -20.77 29.10 -10.51
CA LEU A 456 -21.58 29.99 -11.36
C LEU A 456 -21.13 30.06 -12.82
N GLU A 457 -20.26 29.15 -13.26
CA GLU A 457 -19.90 29.05 -14.67
C GLU A 457 -21.13 28.91 -15.61
N PRO A 458 -22.20 28.16 -15.25
CA PRO A 458 -23.44 28.15 -16.03
C PRO A 458 -24.12 29.53 -16.13
N VAL A 459 -24.09 30.33 -15.07
CA VAL A 459 -24.65 31.71 -15.09
C VAL A 459 -23.83 32.60 -16.00
N ALA A 460 -22.50 32.57 -15.87
CA ALA A 460 -21.58 33.36 -16.69
C ALA A 460 -21.68 33.01 -18.18
N LYS A 461 -21.89 31.73 -18.53
CA LYS A 461 -22.00 31.28 -19.93
C LYS A 461 -23.40 31.43 -20.52
N PHE A 462 -24.44 31.04 -19.80
CA PHE A 462 -25.79 30.86 -20.36
C PHE A 462 -26.84 31.85 -19.84
N GLY A 463 -26.51 32.68 -18.85
CA GLY A 463 -27.40 33.72 -18.37
C GLY A 463 -27.67 34.81 -19.42
N THR A 464 -28.81 35.48 -19.33
CA THR A 464 -29.05 36.72 -20.09
C THR A 464 -28.18 37.86 -19.56
N LYS A 465 -28.10 38.97 -20.28
CA LYS A 465 -27.36 40.15 -19.82
C LYS A 465 -27.90 40.65 -18.47
N GLU A 466 -29.22 40.76 -18.36
CA GLU A 466 -29.91 41.22 -17.15
C GLU A 466 -29.65 40.26 -15.98
N GLN A 467 -29.68 38.96 -16.23
CA GLN A 467 -29.35 37.94 -15.22
C GLN A 467 -27.90 38.06 -14.74
N LYS A 468 -26.94 38.22 -15.66
CA LYS A 468 -25.52 38.37 -15.32
C LYS A 468 -25.25 39.62 -14.50
N GLU A 469 -25.82 40.76 -14.88
CA GLU A 469 -25.71 42.01 -14.13
C GLU A 469 -26.32 41.87 -12.73
N ARG A 470 -27.53 41.28 -12.64
CA ARG A 470 -28.24 41.08 -11.37
C ARG A 470 -27.50 40.15 -10.41
N TRP A 471 -26.80 39.13 -10.92
CA TRP A 471 -26.29 38.02 -10.12
C TRP A 471 -24.79 37.99 -9.92
N LEU A 472 -24.00 38.32 -10.95
CA LEU A 472 -22.53 38.21 -10.87
C LEU A 472 -21.93 39.38 -10.10
N VAL A 473 -22.43 40.61 -10.31
CA VAL A 473 -21.91 41.81 -9.65
C VAL A 473 -21.96 41.73 -8.12
N PRO A 474 -23.11 41.46 -7.46
CA PRO A 474 -23.14 41.37 -5.99
C PRO A 474 -22.35 40.18 -5.45
N LEU A 475 -22.25 39.09 -6.20
CA LEU A 475 -21.47 37.90 -5.83
C LEU A 475 -19.96 38.16 -5.86
N ILE A 476 -19.46 38.83 -6.91
CA ILE A 476 -18.04 39.22 -7.03
C ILE A 476 -17.66 40.19 -5.90
N GLN A 477 -18.56 41.10 -5.55
CA GLN A 477 -18.38 42.03 -4.44
C GLN A 477 -18.44 41.36 -3.05
N GLY A 478 -18.79 40.07 -2.97
CA GLY A 478 -18.96 39.33 -1.71
C GLY A 478 -20.20 39.75 -0.90
N LYS A 479 -21.16 40.47 -1.50
CA LYS A 479 -22.42 40.87 -0.85
C LYS A 479 -23.41 39.72 -0.77
N GLU A 480 -23.44 38.90 -1.82
CA GLU A 480 -24.25 37.70 -1.91
C GLU A 480 -23.35 36.47 -1.99
N ARG A 481 -23.80 35.38 -1.36
CA ARG A 481 -23.17 34.06 -1.44
C ARG A 481 -24.14 33.07 -2.05
N ALA A 482 -23.58 32.11 -2.78
CA ALA A 482 -24.33 31.07 -3.44
C ALA A 482 -24.01 29.68 -2.87
N CYS A 483 -24.97 28.76 -2.99
CA CYS A 483 -24.76 27.33 -2.83
C CYS A 483 -25.25 26.54 -4.06
N PHE A 484 -24.82 25.28 -4.21
CA PHE A 484 -25.16 24.46 -5.39
C PHE A 484 -26.05 23.26 -5.05
N GLY A 485 -27.33 23.32 -5.40
CA GLY A 485 -28.35 22.31 -5.11
C GLY A 485 -28.51 21.25 -6.20
N VAL A 486 -27.61 20.26 -6.27
CA VAL A 486 -27.69 19.17 -7.27
C VAL A 486 -28.05 17.83 -6.63
N THR A 487 -27.18 17.35 -5.73
CA THR A 487 -27.23 16.01 -5.13
C THR A 487 -28.47 15.78 -4.26
N GLU A 488 -29.03 14.58 -4.31
CA GLU A 488 -30.18 14.14 -3.52
C GLU A 488 -29.87 12.87 -2.72
N PRO A 489 -30.63 12.56 -1.66
CA PRO A 489 -30.39 11.38 -0.82
C PRO A 489 -30.25 10.06 -1.59
N ASN A 490 -31.02 9.91 -2.67
CA ASN A 490 -31.03 8.71 -3.51
C ASN A 490 -30.25 8.88 -4.82
N THR A 491 -29.73 10.08 -5.14
CA THR A 491 -29.05 10.37 -6.40
C THR A 491 -27.83 11.27 -6.22
N GLY A 492 -26.65 10.67 -6.25
CA GLY A 492 -25.35 11.37 -6.26
C GLY A 492 -24.69 11.27 -7.63
N LEU A 493 -23.94 10.19 -7.85
CA LEU A 493 -23.25 9.90 -9.11
C LEU A 493 -24.22 9.62 -10.28
N ASP A 494 -25.45 9.20 -10.00
CA ASP A 494 -26.54 9.04 -10.98
C ASP A 494 -27.46 10.28 -11.01
N THR A 495 -26.85 11.45 -11.21
CA THR A 495 -27.54 12.75 -11.19
C THR A 495 -28.72 12.82 -12.17
N LEU A 496 -28.65 12.07 -13.27
CA LEU A 496 -29.69 12.03 -14.30
C LEU A 496 -31.03 11.50 -13.79
N ARG A 497 -31.06 10.83 -12.65
CA ARG A 497 -32.28 10.27 -12.04
C ARG A 497 -32.81 11.08 -10.86
N LEU A 498 -32.36 12.31 -10.68
CA LEU A 498 -32.88 13.17 -9.60
C LEU A 498 -34.41 13.30 -9.66
N GLN A 499 -35.01 13.43 -8.49
CA GLN A 499 -36.45 13.37 -8.23
C GLN A 499 -37.06 14.72 -7.89
N SER A 500 -36.27 15.70 -7.41
CA SER A 500 -36.79 17.05 -7.17
C SER A 500 -37.36 17.62 -8.47
N SER A 501 -38.56 18.17 -8.41
CA SER A 501 -39.30 18.63 -9.58
C SER A 501 -39.63 20.12 -9.50
N ALA A 502 -39.93 20.71 -10.66
CA ALA A 502 -40.48 22.04 -10.78
C ALA A 502 -41.66 22.01 -11.76
N THR A 503 -42.83 22.47 -11.31
CA THR A 503 -44.03 22.57 -12.15
C THR A 503 -44.33 24.03 -12.41
N ARG A 504 -44.58 24.38 -13.67
CA ARG A 504 -44.86 25.77 -14.05
C ARG A 504 -46.24 26.20 -13.57
N ASP A 505 -46.32 27.38 -12.97
CA ASP A 505 -47.53 28.05 -12.48
C ASP A 505 -47.48 29.52 -12.90
N GLY A 506 -47.90 29.81 -14.13
CA GLY A 506 -47.85 31.15 -14.72
C GLY A 506 -46.42 31.68 -14.93
N ASP A 507 -46.10 32.76 -14.23
CA ASP A 507 -44.79 33.42 -14.17
C ASP A 507 -43.87 32.85 -13.09
N LEU A 508 -44.32 31.81 -12.37
CA LEU A 508 -43.57 31.11 -11.33
C LEU A 508 -43.40 29.62 -11.69
N TYR A 509 -42.48 28.97 -10.98
CA TYR A 509 -42.40 27.52 -10.85
C TYR A 509 -42.60 27.16 -9.38
N ARG A 510 -43.31 26.05 -9.13
CA ARG A 510 -43.42 25.43 -7.81
C ARG A 510 -42.44 24.28 -7.73
N LEU A 511 -41.45 24.42 -6.88
CA LEU A 511 -40.42 23.42 -6.64
C LEU A 511 -40.82 22.52 -5.48
N LYS A 512 -40.56 21.22 -5.65
CA LYS A 512 -40.77 20.19 -4.65
C LYS A 512 -39.61 19.20 -4.65
N GLY A 513 -39.10 18.82 -3.49
CA GLY A 513 -38.08 17.80 -3.35
C GLY A 513 -37.15 18.00 -2.17
N SER A 514 -35.96 17.39 -2.28
CA SER A 514 -34.92 17.50 -1.27
C SER A 514 -33.54 17.41 -1.90
N LYS A 515 -32.59 18.15 -1.32
CA LYS A 515 -31.18 18.10 -1.66
C LYS A 515 -30.35 17.71 -0.44
N ILE A 516 -29.16 17.17 -0.66
CA ILE A 516 -28.25 16.75 0.41
C ILE A 516 -26.80 17.05 0.03
N TRP A 517 -25.96 17.29 1.05
CA TRP A 517 -24.56 17.70 0.90
C TRP A 517 -24.38 19.08 0.28
N ILE A 518 -25.37 19.96 0.46
CA ILE A 518 -25.32 21.32 -0.08
C ILE A 518 -24.41 22.16 0.80
N SER A 519 -23.23 22.46 0.27
CA SER A 519 -22.22 23.25 0.98
C SER A 519 -22.68 24.70 1.10
N THR A 520 -22.26 25.40 2.17
CA THR A 520 -22.52 26.83 2.43
C THR A 520 -23.99 27.27 2.55
N ALA A 521 -24.94 26.33 2.55
CA ALA A 521 -26.36 26.67 2.54
C ALA A 521 -26.84 27.36 3.83
N GLN A 522 -26.10 27.35 4.95
CA GLN A 522 -26.44 28.15 6.14
C GLN A 522 -26.18 29.65 5.93
N VAL A 523 -25.19 29.99 5.10
CA VAL A 523 -24.74 31.39 4.90
C VAL A 523 -25.00 31.93 3.49
N ALA A 524 -25.61 31.13 2.61
CA ALA A 524 -25.96 31.53 1.25
C ALA A 524 -27.31 32.28 1.20
N GLU A 525 -27.35 33.35 0.39
CA GLU A 525 -28.58 34.04 -0.02
C GLU A 525 -29.15 33.47 -1.30
N LYS A 526 -28.29 32.92 -2.17
CA LYS A 526 -28.66 32.40 -3.48
C LYS A 526 -28.40 30.92 -3.58
N ILE A 527 -29.14 30.26 -4.46
CA ILE A 527 -28.94 28.87 -4.79
C ILE A 527 -29.02 28.65 -6.29
N LEU A 528 -28.01 27.97 -6.83
CA LEU A 528 -28.07 27.36 -8.15
C LEU A 528 -28.67 25.96 -7.98
N ILE A 529 -29.90 25.71 -8.43
CA ILE A 529 -30.61 24.45 -8.17
C ILE A 529 -30.98 23.73 -9.46
N LEU A 530 -30.68 22.43 -9.51
CA LEU A 530 -31.06 21.53 -10.60
C LEU A 530 -32.29 20.71 -10.22
N VAL A 531 -33.34 20.80 -11.02
CA VAL A 531 -34.63 20.13 -10.79
C VAL A 531 -35.20 19.59 -12.10
N ARG A 532 -36.13 18.65 -12.00
CA ARG A 532 -36.81 18.04 -13.14
C ARG A 532 -38.08 18.82 -13.51
N THR A 533 -38.11 19.38 -14.72
CA THR A 533 -39.33 20.02 -15.27
C THR A 533 -40.09 19.12 -16.22
N THR A 534 -39.42 18.12 -16.81
CA THR A 534 -40.08 17.08 -17.63
C THR A 534 -39.85 15.70 -17.01
N PRO A 535 -40.91 14.91 -16.74
CA PRO A 535 -40.80 13.56 -16.20
C PRO A 535 -39.85 12.67 -16.99
N LEU A 536 -39.13 11.78 -16.29
CA LEU A 536 -38.07 10.96 -16.87
C LEU A 536 -38.58 10.00 -17.95
N ASP A 537 -39.80 9.51 -17.79
CA ASP A 537 -40.52 8.64 -18.74
C ASP A 537 -41.02 9.39 -19.99
N GLN A 538 -41.01 10.72 -19.96
CA GLN A 538 -41.46 11.57 -21.08
C GLN A 538 -40.30 12.14 -21.90
N VAL A 539 -39.05 11.83 -21.54
CA VAL A 539 -37.86 12.32 -22.27
C VAL A 539 -37.17 11.21 -23.06
N LYS A 540 -36.63 11.56 -24.23
CA LYS A 540 -35.90 10.62 -25.10
C LYS A 540 -34.56 10.17 -24.52
N LYS A 541 -33.93 11.02 -23.70
CA LYS A 541 -32.63 10.77 -23.07
C LYS A 541 -32.72 11.20 -21.61
N PRO A 542 -32.17 10.43 -20.65
CA PRO A 542 -32.19 10.82 -19.22
C PRO A 542 -31.54 12.17 -18.91
N SER A 543 -30.66 12.66 -19.79
CA SER A 543 -30.04 13.99 -19.70
C SER A 543 -30.95 15.16 -20.07
N HIS A 544 -32.14 14.90 -20.62
CA HIS A 544 -33.14 15.92 -20.92
C HIS A 544 -34.16 16.06 -19.77
N GLY A 545 -34.92 17.16 -19.78
CA GLY A 545 -36.01 17.40 -18.82
C GLY A 545 -35.54 17.88 -17.45
N LEU A 546 -34.25 18.19 -17.32
CA LEU A 546 -33.66 18.82 -16.14
C LEU A 546 -33.44 20.30 -16.44
N SER A 547 -33.85 21.18 -15.53
CA SER A 547 -33.75 22.63 -15.65
C SER A 547 -32.94 23.21 -14.49
N LEU A 548 -32.28 24.33 -14.76
CA LEU A 548 -31.37 24.98 -13.82
C LEU A 548 -31.91 26.37 -13.48
N PHE A 549 -32.01 26.67 -12.19
CA PHE A 549 -32.46 27.98 -11.69
C PHE A 549 -31.36 28.58 -10.81
N TYR A 550 -31.16 29.89 -10.89
CA TYR A 550 -30.37 30.63 -9.91
C TYR A 550 -31.25 31.69 -9.26
N THR A 551 -31.60 31.49 -8.00
CA THR A 551 -32.66 32.23 -7.33
C THR A 551 -32.36 32.44 -5.85
N ASP A 552 -33.20 33.21 -5.16
CA ASP A 552 -33.12 33.46 -3.72
C ASP A 552 -33.41 32.20 -2.92
N LEU A 553 -32.50 31.81 -2.02
CA LEU A 553 -32.72 30.72 -1.05
C LEU A 553 -33.70 31.19 0.03
N ASP A 554 -34.99 31.08 -0.28
CA ASP A 554 -36.07 31.51 0.61
C ASP A 554 -36.17 30.61 1.85
N ARG A 555 -35.73 31.13 2.99
CA ARG A 555 -35.76 30.45 4.30
C ARG A 555 -37.17 30.18 4.82
N SER A 556 -38.19 30.87 4.31
CA SER A 556 -39.58 30.62 4.68
C SER A 556 -40.17 29.40 3.95
N ALA A 557 -39.61 29.05 2.79
CA ALA A 557 -40.07 27.94 1.95
C ALA A 557 -39.12 26.72 1.97
N VAL A 558 -37.84 26.93 2.26
CA VAL A 558 -36.80 25.89 2.24
C VAL A 558 -36.26 25.65 3.65
N THR A 559 -36.46 24.43 4.15
CA THR A 559 -35.83 23.99 5.40
C THR A 559 -34.38 23.60 5.12
N VAL A 560 -33.43 24.25 5.80
CA VAL A 560 -31.99 23.97 5.67
C VAL A 560 -31.45 23.42 6.98
N THR A 561 -30.96 22.18 6.96
CA THR A 561 -30.45 21.49 8.16
C THR A 561 -28.99 21.08 7.96
N GLU A 562 -28.11 21.50 8.87
CA GLU A 562 -26.70 21.15 8.82
C GLU A 562 -26.45 19.67 9.15
N ILE A 563 -25.50 19.06 8.45
CA ILE A 563 -25.01 17.70 8.63
C ILE A 563 -23.67 17.72 9.37
N PRO A 564 -23.58 17.13 10.58
CA PRO A 564 -22.31 16.90 11.27
C PRO A 564 -21.39 16.00 10.43
N LYS A 565 -20.12 16.41 10.28
CA LYS A 565 -19.19 15.82 9.31
C LYS A 565 -17.78 15.64 9.88
N MET A 566 -16.98 14.80 9.22
CA MET A 566 -15.63 14.42 9.66
C MET A 566 -14.62 15.58 9.66
N GLY A 567 -14.69 16.48 8.68
CA GLY A 567 -13.78 17.60 8.52
C GLY A 567 -14.39 18.70 7.67
N ARG A 568 -13.59 19.71 7.33
CA ARG A 568 -14.07 20.93 6.66
C ARG A 568 -15.16 21.63 7.48
N SER A 569 -15.02 21.66 8.80
CA SER A 569 -16.08 22.09 9.70
C SER A 569 -16.47 23.56 9.55
N ALA A 570 -15.56 24.42 9.11
CA ALA A 570 -15.81 25.85 8.86
C ALA A 570 -16.77 26.10 7.67
N VAL A 571 -16.95 25.12 6.78
CA VAL A 571 -17.90 25.19 5.67
C VAL A 571 -19.00 24.16 5.88
N ASP A 572 -20.17 24.61 6.28
CA ASP A 572 -21.37 23.80 6.52
C ASP A 572 -21.76 22.94 5.31
N SER A 573 -22.40 21.80 5.57
CA SER A 573 -22.95 20.89 4.56
C SER A 573 -24.37 20.55 4.98
N ASN A 574 -25.35 20.64 4.09
CA ASN A 574 -26.74 20.66 4.52
C ASN A 574 -27.65 19.71 3.73
N THR A 575 -28.72 19.28 4.38
CA THR A 575 -29.94 18.85 3.71
C THR A 575 -30.86 20.05 3.49
N LEU A 576 -31.52 20.07 2.34
CA LEU A 576 -32.55 21.03 1.99
C LEU A 576 -33.84 20.26 1.74
N PHE A 577 -34.96 20.76 2.24
CA PHE A 577 -36.30 20.23 1.97
C PHE A 577 -37.25 21.37 1.58
N PHE A 578 -38.04 21.17 0.53
CA PHE A 578 -38.97 22.15 -0.01
C PHE A 578 -40.15 21.43 -0.69
N GLU A 579 -41.37 21.92 -0.52
CA GLU A 579 -42.59 21.24 -1.01
C GLU A 579 -43.47 22.13 -1.91
N ASP A 580 -43.51 23.44 -1.65
CA ASP A 580 -44.23 24.44 -2.45
C ASP A 580 -43.39 25.72 -2.61
N TRP A 581 -42.11 25.55 -2.93
CA TRP A 581 -41.21 26.69 -3.05
C TRP A 581 -41.41 27.39 -4.39
N LYS A 582 -41.90 28.63 -4.34
CA LYS A 582 -42.21 29.46 -5.51
C LYS A 582 -40.95 30.16 -6.01
N VAL A 583 -40.54 29.85 -7.23
CA VAL A 583 -39.36 30.41 -7.89
C VAL A 583 -39.78 31.18 -9.15
N PRO A 584 -39.32 32.41 -9.37
CA PRO A 584 -39.62 33.16 -10.60
C PRO A 584 -39.19 32.42 -11.86
N ALA A 585 -40.03 32.39 -12.90
CA ALA A 585 -39.66 31.83 -14.19
C ALA A 585 -38.48 32.58 -14.85
N SER A 586 -38.32 33.88 -14.53
CA SER A 586 -37.19 34.70 -14.96
C SER A 586 -35.85 34.29 -14.36
N ASP A 587 -35.86 33.47 -13.30
CA ASP A 587 -34.64 32.99 -12.63
C ASP A 587 -34.12 31.67 -13.25
N MET A 588 -34.81 31.13 -14.27
CA MET A 588 -34.32 30.00 -15.05
C MET A 588 -33.13 30.42 -15.92
N ILE A 589 -32.07 29.60 -15.91
CA ILE A 589 -30.91 29.79 -16.77
C ILE A 589 -31.12 29.04 -18.08
N GLY A 590 -30.92 29.72 -19.20
CA GLY A 590 -31.00 29.11 -20.52
C GLY A 590 -32.39 28.55 -20.83
N LYS A 591 -32.44 27.42 -21.56
CA LYS A 591 -33.69 26.78 -21.97
C LYS A 591 -34.14 25.72 -20.97
N GLU A 592 -35.45 25.65 -20.77
CA GLU A 592 -36.09 24.59 -20.00
C GLU A 592 -35.69 23.20 -20.54
N GLY A 593 -35.32 22.29 -19.63
CA GLY A 593 -34.95 20.92 -19.95
C GLY A 593 -33.48 20.72 -20.38
N GLU A 594 -32.69 21.79 -20.49
CA GLU A 594 -31.26 21.75 -20.87
C GLU A 594 -30.28 21.96 -19.69
N GLY A 595 -30.77 22.02 -18.45
CA GLY A 595 -29.98 22.29 -17.24
C GLY A 595 -28.80 21.35 -17.02
N PHE A 596 -28.97 20.04 -17.27
CA PHE A 596 -27.87 19.08 -17.12
C PHE A 596 -26.70 19.38 -18.08
N LYS A 597 -27.00 19.75 -19.33
CA LYS A 597 -25.97 20.12 -20.30
C LYS A 597 -25.17 21.34 -19.82
N MET A 598 -25.83 22.32 -19.22
CA MET A 598 -25.19 23.54 -18.71
C MET A 598 -24.22 23.25 -17.57
N ILE A 599 -24.61 22.43 -16.58
CA ILE A 599 -23.73 22.13 -15.43
C ILE A 599 -22.49 21.30 -15.81
N MET A 600 -22.57 20.50 -16.88
CA MET A 600 -21.43 19.69 -17.35
C MET A 600 -20.23 20.56 -17.77
N HIS A 601 -20.45 21.83 -18.16
CA HIS A 601 -19.37 22.74 -18.53
C HIS A 601 -18.42 23.07 -17.36
N GLY A 602 -18.89 22.98 -16.11
CA GLY A 602 -18.10 23.28 -14.91
C GLY A 602 -17.42 22.07 -14.25
N MET A 603 -17.81 20.83 -14.58
CA MET A 603 -17.40 19.65 -13.80
C MET A 603 -15.91 19.29 -13.93
N ASN A 604 -15.30 19.49 -15.11
CA ASN A 604 -13.86 19.26 -15.27
C ASN A 604 -13.05 20.32 -14.53
N ALA A 605 -13.49 21.58 -14.55
CA ALA A 605 -12.88 22.66 -13.76
C ALA A 605 -12.95 22.33 -12.26
N GLU A 606 -14.12 21.92 -11.76
CA GLU A 606 -14.29 21.50 -10.35
C GLU A 606 -13.28 20.42 -9.94
N ARG A 607 -13.08 19.39 -10.77
CA ARG A 607 -12.10 18.31 -10.49
C ARG A 607 -10.67 18.85 -10.39
N VAL A 608 -10.28 19.75 -11.29
CA VAL A 608 -8.95 20.38 -11.29
C VAL A 608 -8.75 21.19 -10.01
N LEU A 609 -9.75 22.01 -9.64
CA LEU A 609 -9.71 22.89 -8.48
C LEU A 609 -9.65 22.09 -7.16
N VAL A 610 -10.52 21.09 -6.99
CA VAL A 610 -10.49 20.19 -5.82
C VAL A 610 -9.18 19.41 -5.74
N GLY A 611 -8.60 19.06 -6.89
CA GLY A 611 -7.25 18.48 -6.94
C GLY A 611 -6.16 19.45 -6.47
N ALA A 612 -6.24 20.72 -6.83
CA ALA A 612 -5.33 21.77 -6.38
C ALA A 612 -5.42 21.99 -4.85
N GLU A 613 -6.63 21.95 -4.29
CA GLU A 613 -6.84 22.02 -2.84
C GLU A 613 -6.25 20.82 -2.10
N ALA A 614 -6.45 19.61 -2.65
CA ALA A 614 -5.87 18.39 -2.10
C ALA A 614 -4.33 18.49 -2.08
N LEU A 615 -3.72 18.98 -3.17
CA LEU A 615 -2.28 19.27 -3.19
C LEU A 615 -1.88 20.22 -2.06
N GLY A 616 -2.64 21.30 -1.85
CA GLY A 616 -2.38 22.24 -0.75
C GLY A 616 -2.39 21.56 0.62
N ILE A 617 -3.38 20.70 0.90
CA ILE A 617 -3.41 19.90 2.13
C ILE A 617 -2.16 19.03 2.24
N GLY A 618 -1.79 18.34 1.17
CA GLY A 618 -0.62 17.48 1.13
C GLY A 618 0.69 18.22 1.42
N TYR A 619 0.91 19.37 0.78
CA TYR A 619 2.09 20.21 1.03
C TYR A 619 2.07 20.82 2.43
N ALA A 620 0.93 21.27 2.94
CA ALA A 620 0.81 21.77 4.31
C ALA A 620 1.16 20.68 5.34
N ALA A 621 0.65 19.46 5.14
CA ALA A 621 0.94 18.32 5.99
C ALA A 621 2.43 17.91 5.92
N LEU A 622 2.98 17.82 4.71
CA LEU A 622 4.39 17.49 4.50
C LEU A 622 5.31 18.53 5.13
N ARG A 623 5.06 19.83 4.92
CA ARG A 623 5.82 20.92 5.51
C ARG A 623 5.85 20.83 7.04
N ARG A 624 4.69 20.63 7.67
CA ARG A 624 4.61 20.43 9.14
C ARG A 624 5.40 19.22 9.59
N ALA A 625 5.22 18.09 8.92
CA ALA A 625 5.95 16.86 9.23
C ALA A 625 7.46 17.08 9.14
N SER A 626 7.93 17.68 8.05
CA SER A 626 9.35 17.99 7.84
C SER A 626 9.91 18.94 8.89
N ASN A 627 9.18 20.00 9.26
CA ASN A 627 9.62 20.93 10.31
C ASN A 627 9.71 20.20 11.66
N TYR A 628 8.66 19.49 12.05
CA TYR A 628 8.61 18.77 13.33
C TYR A 628 9.74 17.73 13.46
N VAL A 629 10.01 16.94 12.43
CA VAL A 629 11.03 15.88 12.51
C VAL A 629 12.46 16.44 12.49
N ASN A 630 12.67 17.65 11.97
CA ASN A 630 13.96 18.34 12.05
C ASN A 630 14.25 18.91 13.44
N GLU A 631 13.21 19.20 14.24
CA GLU A 631 13.34 19.77 15.58
C GLU A 631 13.25 18.71 16.68
N ARG A 632 12.35 17.73 16.53
CA ARG A 632 12.09 16.71 17.55
C ARG A 632 13.30 15.80 17.71
N VAL A 633 13.87 15.76 18.92
CA VAL A 633 15.01 14.88 19.24
C VAL A 633 14.55 13.64 20.00
N VAL A 634 14.87 12.46 19.47
CA VAL A 634 14.72 11.16 20.14
C VAL A 634 15.99 10.36 19.87
N PHE A 635 16.43 9.53 20.83
CA PHE A 635 17.70 8.79 20.73
C PHE A 635 18.90 9.69 20.34
N GLY A 636 18.93 10.93 20.86
CA GLY A 636 20.03 11.88 20.70
C GLY A 636 20.16 12.57 19.34
N ASN A 637 19.24 12.38 18.39
CA ASN A 637 19.26 13.07 17.09
C ASN A 637 17.86 13.58 16.72
N PRO A 638 17.76 14.59 15.83
CA PRO A 638 16.50 14.91 15.15
C PRO A 638 15.88 13.68 14.50
N VAL A 639 14.58 13.48 14.68
CA VAL A 639 13.85 12.30 14.20
C VAL A 639 13.91 12.17 12.67
N GLY A 640 14.03 13.29 11.95
CA GLY A 640 14.19 13.35 10.50
C GLY A 640 15.46 12.70 9.97
N LYS A 641 16.45 12.42 10.83
CA LYS A 641 17.66 11.67 10.47
C LYS A 641 17.40 10.17 10.29
N TYR A 642 16.31 9.64 10.86
CA TYR A 642 15.99 8.22 10.76
C TYR A 642 15.28 7.93 9.44
N GLN A 643 15.82 6.99 8.66
CA GLN A 643 15.29 6.61 7.34
C GLN A 643 13.83 6.12 7.38
N GLY A 644 13.39 5.56 8.51
CA GLY A 644 11.99 5.18 8.72
C GLY A 644 11.00 6.36 8.70
N ILE A 645 11.49 7.59 8.86
CA ILE A 645 10.73 8.84 8.73
C ILE A 645 11.12 9.57 7.45
N GLN A 646 12.43 9.66 7.16
CA GLN A 646 12.95 10.38 6.00
C GLN A 646 12.42 9.84 4.67
N HIS A 647 12.47 8.51 4.46
CA HIS A 647 12.07 7.93 3.17
C HIS A 647 10.56 8.08 2.90
N PRO A 648 9.65 7.79 3.86
CA PRO A 648 8.22 8.02 3.62
C PRO A 648 7.85 9.48 3.35
N LEU A 649 8.52 10.45 3.98
CA LEU A 649 8.30 11.87 3.68
C LEU A 649 8.82 12.24 2.28
N ALA A 650 9.97 11.69 1.87
CA ALA A 650 10.49 11.87 0.52
C ALA A 650 9.56 11.27 -0.55
N GLU A 651 8.97 10.09 -0.28
CA GLU A 651 7.96 9.47 -1.14
C GLU A 651 6.72 10.37 -1.28
N CYS A 652 6.24 10.95 -0.16
CA CYS A 652 5.12 11.89 -0.20
C CYS A 652 5.43 13.11 -1.07
N TRP A 653 6.64 13.67 -0.96
CA TRP A 653 7.05 14.80 -1.79
C TRP A 653 7.03 14.44 -3.29
N MET A 654 7.65 13.32 -3.68
CA MET A 654 7.68 12.88 -5.09
C MET A 654 6.26 12.67 -5.65
N ASN A 655 5.36 12.08 -4.86
CA ASN A 655 3.98 11.82 -5.26
C ASN A 655 3.14 13.10 -5.35
N LEU A 656 3.36 14.07 -4.46
CA LEU A 656 2.71 15.38 -4.52
C LEU A 656 3.19 16.18 -5.73
N GLU A 657 4.49 16.20 -6.02
CA GLU A 657 5.04 16.88 -7.19
C GLU A 657 4.51 16.27 -8.49
N SER A 658 4.44 14.95 -8.56
CA SER A 658 3.85 14.23 -9.71
C SER A 658 2.38 14.62 -9.93
N ALA A 659 1.60 14.68 -8.84
CA ALA A 659 0.20 15.10 -8.90
C ALA A 659 0.05 16.59 -9.26
N ARG A 660 0.95 17.44 -8.77
CA ARG A 660 0.98 18.90 -9.05
C ARG A 660 1.17 19.18 -10.53
N LEU A 661 2.13 18.51 -11.17
CA LEU A 661 2.34 18.61 -12.61
C LEU A 661 1.10 18.19 -13.41
N MET A 662 0.42 17.12 -12.99
CA MET A 662 -0.80 16.65 -13.64
C MET A 662 -1.97 17.65 -13.51
N ILE A 663 -2.19 18.20 -12.32
CA ILE A 663 -3.24 19.21 -12.08
C ILE A 663 -2.97 20.49 -12.88
N TYR A 664 -1.73 20.97 -12.89
CA TYR A 664 -1.38 22.19 -13.62
C TYR A 664 -1.46 22.00 -15.13
N LEU A 665 -1.12 20.81 -15.63
CA LEU A 665 -1.37 20.45 -17.03
C LEU A 665 -2.88 20.45 -17.33
N ALA A 666 -3.70 19.81 -16.49
CA ALA A 666 -5.14 19.76 -16.69
C ALA A 666 -5.79 21.16 -16.70
N ALA A 667 -5.36 22.05 -15.80
CA ALA A 667 -5.84 23.43 -15.75
C ALA A 667 -5.51 24.20 -17.03
N ARG A 668 -4.25 24.13 -17.48
CA ARG A 668 -3.80 24.78 -18.72
C ARG A 668 -4.52 24.24 -19.96
N LEU A 669 -4.72 22.93 -20.04
CA LEU A 669 -5.46 22.32 -21.15
C LEU A 669 -6.92 22.77 -21.15
N TYR A 670 -7.54 22.86 -19.97
CA TYR A 670 -8.91 23.37 -19.84
C TYR A 670 -9.01 24.80 -20.39
N ASP A 671 -8.09 25.69 -20.02
CA ASP A 671 -8.07 27.07 -20.50
C ASP A 671 -7.82 27.18 -22.00
N GLN A 672 -7.14 26.19 -22.59
CA GLN A 672 -6.95 26.06 -24.05
C GLN A 672 -8.17 25.46 -24.77
N GLY A 673 -9.28 25.22 -24.07
CA GLY A 673 -10.51 24.69 -24.63
C GLY A 673 -10.54 23.16 -24.74
N TYR A 674 -9.62 22.45 -24.09
CA TYR A 674 -9.65 21.00 -24.04
C TYR A 674 -10.82 20.51 -23.16
N VAL A 675 -11.70 19.71 -23.75
CA VAL A 675 -12.99 19.34 -23.12
C VAL A 675 -13.00 17.94 -22.51
N ASP A 676 -12.08 17.07 -22.90
CA ASP A 676 -12.06 15.70 -22.40
C ASP A 676 -11.53 15.63 -20.95
N GLY A 677 -11.98 14.60 -20.22
CA GLY A 677 -11.86 14.55 -18.77
C GLY A 677 -10.63 13.82 -18.23
N GLU A 678 -9.78 13.19 -19.05
CA GLU A 678 -8.72 12.29 -18.57
C GLU A 678 -7.72 12.97 -17.62
N TYR A 679 -7.23 14.15 -17.97
CA TYR A 679 -6.25 14.88 -17.18
C TYR A 679 -6.87 15.42 -15.89
N ALA A 680 -8.10 15.94 -15.95
CA ALA A 680 -8.84 16.40 -14.77
C ALA A 680 -9.12 15.24 -13.80
N ASN A 681 -9.57 14.08 -14.32
CA ASN A 681 -9.82 12.88 -13.52
C ASN A 681 -8.53 12.31 -12.92
N ALA A 682 -7.49 12.10 -13.74
CA ALA A 682 -6.21 11.56 -13.29
C ALA A 682 -5.53 12.49 -12.27
N GLY A 683 -5.48 13.80 -12.56
CA GLY A 683 -4.92 14.80 -11.66
C GLY A 683 -5.62 14.81 -10.32
N LYS A 684 -6.96 14.87 -10.31
CA LYS A 684 -7.73 14.86 -9.07
C LYS A 684 -7.52 13.58 -8.25
N TYR A 685 -7.51 12.43 -8.91
CA TYR A 685 -7.26 11.13 -8.24
C TYR A 685 -5.87 11.09 -7.61
N LEU A 686 -4.83 11.41 -8.39
CA LEU A 686 -3.45 11.41 -7.92
C LEU A 686 -3.25 12.39 -6.76
N ALA A 687 -3.77 13.62 -6.89
CA ALA A 687 -3.70 14.62 -5.84
C ALA A 687 -4.37 14.16 -4.55
N SER A 688 -5.57 13.57 -4.65
CA SER A 688 -6.35 13.14 -3.48
C SER A 688 -5.66 12.00 -2.73
N GLU A 689 -5.15 10.99 -3.43
CA GLU A 689 -4.42 9.87 -2.82
C GLU A 689 -3.07 10.33 -2.22
N SER A 690 -2.32 11.17 -2.94
CA SER A 690 -1.05 11.73 -2.47
C SER A 690 -1.23 12.61 -1.23
N ALA A 691 -2.26 13.46 -1.21
CA ALA A 691 -2.58 14.33 -0.09
C ALA A 691 -2.97 13.53 1.16
N PHE A 692 -3.84 12.53 1.00
CA PHE A 692 -4.22 11.64 2.10
C PHE A 692 -3.00 10.91 2.66
N LYS A 693 -2.12 10.40 1.79
CA LYS A 693 -0.89 9.74 2.23
C LYS A 693 0.06 10.68 2.96
N ALA A 694 0.23 11.90 2.47
CA ALA A 694 1.06 12.91 3.13
C ALA A 694 0.49 13.30 4.50
N ALA A 695 -0.83 13.47 4.63
CA ALA A 695 -1.48 13.75 5.89
C ALA A 695 -1.34 12.59 6.90
N GLU A 696 -1.52 11.34 6.44
CA GLU A 696 -1.28 10.15 7.26
C GLU A 696 0.18 10.10 7.74
N ARG A 697 1.14 10.30 6.83
CA ARG A 697 2.57 10.33 7.19
C ARG A 697 2.91 11.47 8.12
N ALA A 698 2.24 12.62 8.03
CA ALA A 698 2.43 13.72 8.94
C ALA A 698 2.02 13.33 10.37
N ILE A 699 0.85 12.71 10.55
CA ILE A 699 0.40 12.21 11.87
C ILE A 699 1.40 11.19 12.42
N LEU A 700 1.78 10.19 11.61
CA LEU A 700 2.70 9.14 12.04
C LEU A 700 4.09 9.71 12.41
N SER A 701 4.55 10.75 11.69
CA SER A 701 5.83 11.41 11.97
C SER A 701 5.80 12.24 13.26
N HIS A 702 4.63 12.77 13.65
CA HIS A 702 4.46 13.47 14.92
C HIS A 702 4.29 12.51 16.11
N GLY A 703 3.97 11.24 15.87
CA GLY A 703 3.70 10.25 16.91
C GLY A 703 2.43 10.60 17.69
N GLY A 704 2.48 10.51 19.03
CA GLY A 704 1.33 10.87 19.87
C GLY A 704 0.81 12.29 19.64
N MET A 705 1.71 13.24 19.36
CA MET A 705 1.33 14.63 19.06
C MET A 705 0.59 14.78 17.73
N GLY A 706 0.75 13.82 16.82
CA GLY A 706 0.00 13.80 15.56
C GLY A 706 -1.49 13.53 15.74
N TYR A 707 -1.89 13.01 16.90
CA TYR A 707 -3.29 12.79 17.27
C TYR A 707 -3.90 13.99 18.02
N ALA A 708 -3.07 14.95 18.44
CA ALA A 708 -3.51 16.15 19.13
C ALA A 708 -3.90 17.25 18.13
N LYS A 709 -5.00 17.95 18.42
CA LYS A 709 -5.51 19.04 17.58
C LYS A 709 -4.53 20.22 17.46
N GLU A 710 -3.69 20.46 18.47
CA GLU A 710 -2.73 21.56 18.52
C GLU A 710 -1.66 21.52 17.42
N TYR A 711 -1.41 20.36 16.80
CA TYR A 711 -0.44 20.23 15.69
C TYR A 711 -1.09 20.32 14.31
N HIS A 712 -2.42 20.41 14.23
CA HIS A 712 -3.24 20.57 13.01
C HIS A 712 -3.13 19.45 11.96
N VAL A 713 -2.14 18.56 12.04
CA VAL A 713 -1.94 17.46 11.08
C VAL A 713 -3.08 16.45 11.10
N GLU A 714 -3.75 16.27 12.24
CA GLU A 714 -4.95 15.43 12.35
C GLU A 714 -6.10 15.97 11.48
N ARG A 715 -6.28 17.30 11.47
CA ARG A 715 -7.30 17.97 10.67
C ARG A 715 -7.05 17.80 9.17
N TYR A 716 -5.80 17.90 8.75
CA TYR A 716 -5.43 17.66 7.35
C TYR A 716 -5.79 16.25 6.89
N LEU A 717 -5.67 15.23 7.74
CA LEU A 717 -6.13 13.88 7.39
C LEU A 717 -7.66 13.82 7.29
N ARG A 718 -8.38 14.45 8.23
CA ARG A 718 -9.85 14.54 8.19
C ARG A 718 -10.36 15.21 6.91
N GLU A 719 -9.75 16.33 6.53
CA GLU A 719 -10.09 17.08 5.33
C GLU A 719 -9.68 16.37 4.03
N ALA A 720 -8.49 15.75 3.99
CA ALA A 720 -8.01 15.01 2.82
C ALA A 720 -8.92 13.83 2.43
N MET A 721 -9.76 13.33 3.34
CA MET A 721 -10.73 12.29 3.03
C MET A 721 -11.80 12.76 2.03
N LEU A 722 -12.19 14.04 2.08
CA LEU A 722 -13.27 14.56 1.24
C LEU A 722 -12.92 14.51 -0.25
N SER A 723 -11.70 14.89 -0.62
CA SER A 723 -11.25 14.86 -2.01
C SER A 723 -11.18 13.44 -2.57
N ARG A 724 -11.23 12.39 -1.75
CA ARG A 724 -11.35 11.00 -2.26
C ARG A 724 -12.78 10.63 -2.65
N ILE A 725 -13.77 11.36 -2.12
CA ILE A 725 -15.19 11.09 -2.27
C ILE A 725 -15.82 12.02 -3.33
N ALA A 726 -15.58 13.32 -3.22
CA ALA A 726 -16.22 14.36 -4.02
C ALA A 726 -15.21 15.07 -4.95
N PRO A 727 -15.65 15.69 -6.06
CA PRO A 727 -17.02 15.64 -6.62
C PRO A 727 -17.35 14.32 -7.32
N ILE A 728 -16.34 13.47 -7.54
CA ILE A 728 -16.47 12.13 -8.11
C ILE A 728 -15.53 11.17 -7.36
N SER A 729 -16.00 9.95 -7.09
CA SER A 729 -15.20 8.96 -6.37
C SER A 729 -14.01 8.47 -7.18
N GLY A 730 -12.99 7.95 -6.50
CA GLY A 730 -11.82 7.33 -7.15
C GLY A 730 -12.20 6.17 -8.06
N GLU A 731 -13.25 5.42 -7.72
CA GLU A 731 -13.77 4.29 -8.50
C GLU A 731 -14.37 4.79 -9.82
N MET A 732 -15.14 5.86 -9.79
CA MET A 732 -15.72 6.44 -11.00
C MET A 732 -14.67 7.07 -11.91
N ILE A 733 -13.62 7.65 -11.33
CA ILE A 733 -12.43 8.09 -12.10
C ILE A 733 -11.78 6.88 -12.80
N LYS A 734 -11.52 5.79 -12.07
CA LYS A 734 -10.95 4.56 -12.64
C LYS A 734 -11.84 3.98 -13.75
N ASN A 735 -13.17 4.03 -13.58
CA ASN A 735 -14.11 3.61 -14.62
C ASN A 735 -13.98 4.47 -15.88
N TYR A 736 -13.89 5.80 -15.74
CA TYR A 736 -13.67 6.71 -16.86
C TYR A 736 -12.35 6.40 -17.58
N ILE A 737 -11.25 6.29 -16.84
CA ILE A 737 -9.92 6.01 -17.43
C ILE A 737 -9.91 4.63 -18.11
N GLY A 738 -10.42 3.60 -17.44
CA GLY A 738 -10.48 2.25 -18.01
C GLY A 738 -11.28 2.17 -19.30
N GLN A 739 -12.44 2.84 -19.36
CA GLN A 739 -13.35 2.74 -20.51
C GLN A 739 -13.00 3.73 -21.62
N LYS A 740 -12.78 5.00 -21.28
CA LYS A 740 -12.60 6.07 -22.27
C LYS A 740 -11.16 6.22 -22.74
N VAL A 741 -10.19 6.08 -21.83
CA VAL A 741 -8.77 6.27 -22.17
C VAL A 741 -8.16 4.96 -22.66
N LEU A 742 -8.36 3.87 -21.92
CA LEU A 742 -7.77 2.57 -22.25
C LEU A 742 -8.62 1.75 -23.24
N GLY A 743 -9.85 2.18 -23.54
CA GLY A 743 -10.74 1.48 -24.47
C GLY A 743 -11.22 0.11 -23.97
N LEU A 744 -11.13 -0.15 -22.67
CA LEU A 744 -11.55 -1.43 -22.10
C LEU A 744 -13.09 -1.53 -22.07
N PRO A 745 -13.66 -2.74 -22.25
CA PRO A 745 -15.11 -2.93 -22.15
C PRO A 745 -15.66 -2.43 -20.82
N LYS A 746 -16.85 -1.81 -20.86
CA LYS A 746 -17.57 -1.38 -19.67
C LYS A 746 -17.85 -2.60 -18.78
N SER A 747 -17.42 -2.53 -17.52
CA SER A 747 -17.85 -3.45 -16.46
C SER A 747 -19.30 -3.13 -16.11
N TYR A 748 -20.14 -4.18 -15.98
CA TYR A 748 -21.60 -4.20 -15.76
C TYR A 748 -22.32 -2.85 -15.67
#